data_AF-A0A5J5RAS6-F1
#
_entry.id   AF-A0A5J5RAS6-F1
#
_cell.length_a   1.000
_cell.length_b   1.000
_cell.length_c   1.000
_cell.angle_alpha   90.00
_cell.angle_beta   90.00
_cell.angle_gamma   90.00
#
_symmetry.space_group_name_H-M   'P 1'
#
loop_
_entity.id
_entity.type
_entity.pdbx_description
1 polymer ?
#
loop_
_entity_poly.entity_id
_entity_poly.type
_entity_poly.pdbx_seq_one_letter_code
_entity_poly.pdbx_strand_id
1 'polypeptide(L)'
;MIEMVSKGLATLEVSLKHSGSLFMYAGNEGGAYAKNSFGNIYTAVGVFVLGRMFHEAWGSKAGEKQAQFNDFIERNRICISMELVTAVLGDHGQRPREDYAVVTAVTELGNGKPKFYSTPEVIAFCRKWRLPTNHVWLFSTRKSVTSFFAAYDLLCEEGTATSVCRALDEVADISAPGSKDHITVQGEILEGLVARIVSHESSKHMEEVLKDHPPPSADGAGMDLGPSLREICAANRLDEKQQIKALLQKVGSSFCPDHSDWCDSHSRNADRSVLTKFLQAHPADYSTAKLQEMIRLMKEKRFPAAFKCYHNFHKAESMSSDNLFYKMVIHVHSDSGFRRYQKEMRHKPGLWPLYRGFFVDVNLFKANKERAAGIAKNNNDIVGHVNNGSSTSTIDGLANEDANLMIKLKFLTYKLRTFLIRNGLSILFKDGPAAYRAYYLRQMKIWGTSAGKQRELSKMLDEWAVYIRRKCGNRQLSSAIYLSEAEPFLEQYAKRSPENQALIGSAGNLVKTEDFLAVVEGGMDEEGDLATEREEAPASLSPSVKDTIQKTEGLIVFFPGIPGCAKSALCKELLNTPGGLGDDRPVQSLMGDLIKGRYWPKIADECRKKPYSIILADKNAPNEEVWKQIENMCHSTRASAVPVIPDSEGTDSNPFALDALAVFMFRVLQRDNHPGNLDKLSPNAGYVMLMFYHLYDGKSRKYFEDELVERFGSLVKIPLLKPDRSPLPASLISVLEEGLNLYNLHTKRHGRLESNKGSYVQEWAKWEKKLMDTLSANAEYLNSIQVPFEFAVQQVSEQLRKIAKGDYTIPSTEKRKLGTVVFAAVDLPAAEIQGLLNKLSGMNSKAEAFLEDKPMDNFLRKAHVTLAHKKSHGVSAVASYGLYLHRQVPVELNALLFTDKMAALQAQLGSIDDEKIVSKNEWPHVTIWTGEGVPPKEANTLPQLLSEGKATVVEINPPLTVSGTVEFY
;
A
#
# COMPACT_ATOMS: atom_id res chain seq x y z
N MET A 1 -1.17 -14.57 3.17
CA MET A 1 -2.54 -14.81 2.65
C MET A 1 -2.65 -16.20 2.03
N ILE A 2 -2.06 -16.47 0.86
CA ILE A 2 -2.16 -17.78 0.17
C ILE A 2 -1.82 -18.96 1.10
N GLU A 3 -0.68 -18.89 1.80
CA GLU A 3 -0.25 -19.96 2.73
C GLU A 3 -1.23 -20.20 3.90
N MET A 4 -1.87 -19.15 4.41
CA MET A 4 -2.80 -19.28 5.54
C MET A 4 -4.09 -20.00 5.10
N VAL A 5 -4.62 -19.62 3.93
CA VAL A 5 -5.78 -20.27 3.33
C VAL A 5 -5.44 -21.71 2.93
N SER A 6 -4.27 -21.94 2.34
CA SER A 6 -3.83 -23.27 1.91
C SER A 6 -3.69 -24.27 3.06
N LYS A 7 -3.38 -23.79 4.26
CA LYS A 7 -3.28 -24.60 5.48
C LYS A 7 -4.61 -24.75 6.22
N GLY A 8 -5.71 -24.22 5.67
CA GLY A 8 -7.04 -24.25 6.30
C GLY A 8 -7.14 -23.37 7.56
N LEU A 9 -6.18 -22.47 7.79
CA LEU A 9 -6.16 -21.63 8.98
C LEU A 9 -7.15 -20.46 8.89
N ALA A 10 -7.49 -20.04 7.67
CA ALA A 10 -8.32 -18.87 7.43
C ALA A 10 -8.96 -18.87 6.03
N THR A 11 -9.90 -17.96 5.80
CA THR A 11 -10.48 -17.67 4.48
C THR A 11 -10.03 -16.27 4.03
N LEU A 12 -9.75 -16.08 2.74
CA LEU A 12 -9.55 -14.74 2.19
C LEU A 12 -10.90 -14.17 1.78
N GLU A 13 -11.24 -13.01 2.33
CA GLU A 13 -12.39 -12.23 1.91
C GLU A 13 -11.94 -11.04 1.07
N VAL A 14 -12.65 -10.78 -0.02
CA VAL A 14 -12.42 -9.65 -0.91
C VAL A 14 -13.73 -8.89 -1.11
N SER A 15 -13.70 -7.56 -1.04
CA SER A 15 -14.84 -6.71 -1.36
C SER A 15 -14.46 -5.60 -2.34
N LEU A 16 -15.44 -5.07 -3.07
CA LEU A 16 -15.21 -3.88 -3.88
C LEU A 16 -14.79 -2.70 -3.00
N LYS A 17 -13.84 -1.92 -3.51
CA LYS A 17 -13.51 -0.62 -2.95
C LYS A 17 -14.25 0.46 -3.73
N HIS A 18 -15.36 0.90 -3.18
CA HIS A 18 -16.07 2.09 -3.66
C HIS A 18 -15.21 3.34 -3.47
N SER A 19 -15.46 4.36 -4.29
CA SER A 19 -14.75 5.64 -4.22
C SER A 19 -15.70 6.73 -3.76
N GLY A 20 -15.66 7.03 -2.48
CA GLY A 20 -16.48 8.06 -1.87
C GLY A 20 -15.85 8.61 -0.59
N SER A 21 -16.71 9.14 0.26
CA SER A 21 -16.35 9.70 1.56
C SER A 21 -16.73 8.73 2.68
N LEU A 22 -15.90 8.60 3.72
CA LEU A 22 -16.28 7.83 4.90
C LEU A 22 -17.40 8.55 5.66
N PHE A 23 -18.54 7.87 5.83
CA PHE A 23 -19.68 8.34 6.61
C PHE A 23 -20.03 7.31 7.69
N MET A 24 -20.28 7.78 8.91
CA MET A 24 -20.64 6.95 10.05
C MET A 24 -21.87 7.51 10.75
N TYR A 25 -22.73 6.62 11.23
CA TYR A 25 -23.97 6.98 11.91
C TYR A 25 -24.20 6.08 13.13
N ALA A 26 -24.49 6.71 14.28
CA ALA A 26 -24.64 6.03 15.56
C ALA A 26 -26.00 6.29 16.23
N GLY A 27 -27.00 6.74 15.45
CA GLY A 27 -28.32 7.12 15.96
C GLY A 27 -28.53 8.63 15.96
N ASN A 28 -29.74 9.04 16.30
CA ASN A 28 -30.08 10.46 16.40
C ASN A 28 -29.38 11.11 17.60
N GLU A 29 -29.30 10.45 18.74
CA GLU A 29 -28.51 10.93 19.89
C GLU A 29 -27.02 10.66 19.75
N GLY A 30 -26.66 9.53 19.12
CA GLY A 30 -25.26 9.15 18.89
C GLY A 30 -24.57 10.01 17.83
N GLY A 31 -25.32 10.58 16.91
CA GLY A 31 -24.87 11.53 15.91
C GLY A 31 -24.28 10.92 14.64
N ALA A 32 -23.89 11.82 13.74
CA ALA A 32 -23.35 11.52 12.42
C ALA A 32 -21.92 12.04 12.28
N TYR A 33 -21.04 11.24 11.70
CA TYR A 33 -19.60 11.51 11.65
C TYR A 33 -19.04 11.30 10.24
N ALA A 34 -18.09 12.14 9.87
CA ALA A 34 -17.25 11.97 8.69
C ALA A 34 -15.81 11.67 9.13
N LYS A 35 -14.89 11.54 8.19
CA LYS A 35 -13.46 11.34 8.51
C LYS A 35 -12.97 12.48 9.40
N ASN A 36 -12.64 12.16 10.66
CA ASN A 36 -12.10 13.07 11.67
C ASN A 36 -12.93 14.35 11.96
N SER A 37 -14.20 14.43 11.53
CA SER A 37 -15.07 15.59 11.70
C SER A 37 -16.54 15.19 11.89
N PHE A 38 -17.37 16.12 12.37
CA PHE A 38 -18.82 15.97 12.51
C PHE A 38 -19.52 17.33 12.43
N GLY A 39 -20.84 17.32 12.19
CA GLY A 39 -21.66 18.54 12.17
C GLY A 39 -21.30 19.49 11.03
N ASN A 40 -21.00 18.94 9.84
CA ASN A 40 -20.62 19.68 8.62
C ASN A 40 -21.44 19.17 7.42
N ILE A 41 -21.16 19.71 6.23
CA ILE A 41 -21.87 19.31 5.01
C ILE A 41 -21.71 17.82 4.67
N TYR A 42 -20.54 17.21 4.92
CA TYR A 42 -20.31 15.78 4.68
C TYR A 42 -21.27 14.92 5.51
N THR A 43 -21.45 15.24 6.79
CA THR A 43 -22.37 14.48 7.65
C THR A 43 -23.83 14.77 7.32
N ALA A 44 -24.18 16.00 6.91
CA ALA A 44 -25.53 16.34 6.48
C ALA A 44 -25.93 15.59 5.20
N VAL A 45 -25.03 15.53 4.21
CA VAL A 45 -25.23 14.75 2.98
C VAL A 45 -25.37 13.26 3.30
N GLY A 46 -24.53 12.72 4.19
CA GLY A 46 -24.63 11.32 4.61
C GLY A 46 -25.97 10.98 5.27
N VAL A 47 -26.44 11.82 6.21
CA VAL A 47 -27.75 11.66 6.86
C VAL A 47 -28.89 11.75 5.84
N PHE A 48 -28.80 12.69 4.89
CA PHE A 48 -29.79 12.80 3.81
C PHE A 48 -29.85 11.54 2.94
N VAL A 49 -28.71 11.07 2.45
CA VAL A 49 -28.63 9.89 1.60
C VAL A 49 -29.15 8.65 2.33
N LEU A 50 -28.72 8.43 3.58
CA LEU A 50 -29.22 7.31 4.38
C LEU A 50 -30.74 7.41 4.62
N GLY A 51 -31.25 8.59 4.94
CA GLY A 51 -32.68 8.85 5.08
C GLY A 51 -33.45 8.53 3.80
N ARG A 52 -32.95 8.95 2.64
CA ARG A 52 -33.55 8.67 1.32
C ARG A 52 -33.55 7.17 1.00
N MET A 53 -32.51 6.44 1.37
CA MET A 53 -32.44 4.99 1.16
C MET A 53 -33.49 4.22 1.98
N PHE A 54 -33.84 4.69 3.18
CA PHE A 54 -34.97 4.14 3.91
C PHE A 54 -36.31 4.39 3.19
N HIS A 55 -36.47 5.55 2.54
CA HIS A 55 -37.65 5.83 1.72
C HIS A 55 -37.71 4.94 0.47
N GLU A 56 -36.59 4.73 -0.21
CA GLU A 56 -36.48 3.77 -1.34
C GLU A 56 -36.85 2.33 -0.89
N ALA A 57 -36.34 1.91 0.27
CA ALA A 57 -36.49 0.54 0.73
C ALA A 57 -37.85 0.22 1.34
N TRP A 58 -38.47 1.17 2.04
CA TRP A 58 -39.67 0.95 2.87
C TRP A 58 -40.89 1.76 2.44
N GLY A 59 -40.76 2.65 1.44
CA GLY A 59 -41.85 3.48 0.92
C GLY A 59 -42.54 4.28 2.01
N SER A 60 -43.87 4.17 2.11
CA SER A 60 -44.68 4.87 3.12
C SER A 60 -44.36 4.49 4.57
N LYS A 61 -43.70 3.35 4.81
CA LYS A 61 -43.29 2.90 6.16
C LYS A 61 -41.92 3.43 6.60
N ALA A 62 -41.25 4.24 5.77
CA ALA A 62 -39.88 4.69 6.03
C ALA A 62 -39.74 5.41 7.38
N GLY A 63 -40.63 6.35 7.71
CA GLY A 63 -40.56 7.09 8.98
C GLY A 63 -40.64 6.19 10.23
N GLU A 64 -41.52 5.19 10.21
CA GLU A 64 -41.63 4.20 11.31
C GLU A 64 -40.34 3.38 11.43
N LYS A 65 -39.80 2.93 10.29
CA LYS A 65 -38.59 2.08 10.25
C LYS A 65 -37.33 2.84 10.62
N GLN A 66 -37.24 4.11 10.27
CA GLN A 66 -36.19 5.03 10.68
C GLN A 66 -36.14 5.20 12.20
N ALA A 67 -37.29 5.43 12.85
CA ALA A 67 -37.36 5.54 14.31
C ALA A 67 -36.98 4.21 15.00
N GLN A 68 -37.52 3.08 14.51
CA GLN A 68 -37.14 1.75 15.01
C GLN A 68 -35.65 1.45 14.82
N PHE A 69 -35.06 1.93 13.74
CA PHE A 69 -33.64 1.75 13.45
C PHE A 69 -32.77 2.54 14.44
N ASN A 70 -33.08 3.83 14.65
CA ASN A 70 -32.39 4.66 15.64
C ASN A 70 -32.46 4.04 17.04
N ASP A 71 -33.66 3.67 17.50
CA ASP A 71 -33.88 2.97 18.76
C ASP A 71 -33.00 1.71 18.88
N PHE A 72 -32.92 0.92 17.80
CA PHE A 72 -32.15 -0.30 17.79
C PHE A 72 -30.65 -0.03 17.91
N ILE A 73 -30.09 0.86 17.09
CA ILE A 73 -28.65 1.11 17.11
C ILE A 73 -28.21 1.80 18.39
N GLU A 74 -29.01 2.71 18.95
CA GLU A 74 -28.69 3.39 20.21
C GLU A 74 -28.74 2.44 21.40
N ARG A 75 -29.82 1.62 21.52
CA ARG A 75 -29.95 0.64 22.61
C ARG A 75 -28.82 -0.38 22.61
N ASN A 76 -28.34 -0.77 21.43
CA ASN A 76 -27.26 -1.75 21.28
C ASN A 76 -25.88 -1.08 21.15
N ARG A 77 -25.77 0.25 21.23
CA ARG A 77 -24.51 1.01 21.08
C ARG A 77 -23.76 0.67 19.77
N ILE A 78 -24.51 0.63 18.67
CA ILE A 78 -24.03 0.30 17.34
C ILE A 78 -23.72 1.57 16.56
N CYS A 79 -22.58 1.58 15.88
CA CYS A 79 -22.23 2.54 14.84
C CYS A 79 -22.12 1.81 13.50
N ILE A 80 -22.83 2.31 12.49
CA ILE A 80 -22.69 1.85 11.11
C ILE A 80 -21.68 2.73 10.38
N SER A 81 -20.76 2.12 9.64
CA SER A 81 -19.78 2.79 8.78
C SER A 81 -20.09 2.47 7.33
N MET A 82 -20.08 3.51 6.50
CA MET A 82 -20.46 3.45 5.09
C MET A 82 -19.47 4.20 4.23
N GLU A 83 -19.35 3.76 2.98
CA GLU A 83 -18.81 4.59 1.91
C GLU A 83 -19.96 5.40 1.31
N LEU A 84 -19.91 6.72 1.44
CA LEU A 84 -20.86 7.66 0.84
C LEU A 84 -20.38 8.05 -0.55
N VAL A 85 -21.06 7.57 -1.58
CA VAL A 85 -20.70 7.76 -2.98
C VAL A 85 -21.62 8.80 -3.60
N THR A 86 -21.08 9.99 -3.84
CA THR A 86 -21.83 11.12 -4.41
C THR A 86 -20.91 12.04 -5.21
N ALA A 87 -21.47 12.72 -6.21
CA ALA A 87 -20.77 13.78 -6.94
C ALA A 87 -20.85 15.14 -6.22
N VAL A 88 -21.72 15.30 -5.21
CA VAL A 88 -21.95 16.58 -4.53
C VAL A 88 -20.77 17.02 -3.66
N LEU A 89 -20.01 16.06 -3.12
CA LEU A 89 -18.88 16.31 -2.22
C LEU A 89 -17.53 16.42 -2.95
N GLY A 90 -17.54 16.44 -4.28
CA GLY A 90 -16.36 16.55 -5.14
C GLY A 90 -16.04 15.27 -5.91
N ASP A 91 -14.98 15.34 -6.71
CA ASP A 91 -14.61 14.28 -7.65
C ASP A 91 -13.67 13.21 -7.06
N HIS A 92 -14.13 11.95 -7.08
CA HIS A 92 -13.41 10.75 -6.62
C HIS A 92 -13.19 9.72 -7.73
N GLY A 93 -12.35 10.05 -8.72
CA GLY A 93 -11.91 9.13 -9.78
C GLY A 93 -12.98 8.71 -10.81
N GLN A 94 -14.26 8.69 -10.46
CA GLN A 94 -15.39 8.67 -11.39
C GLN A 94 -16.60 9.28 -10.69
N ARG A 95 -17.34 10.13 -11.42
CA ARG A 95 -18.59 10.71 -10.93
C ARG A 95 -19.68 9.64 -10.94
N PRO A 96 -20.32 9.35 -9.80
CA PRO A 96 -21.37 8.35 -9.77
C PRO A 96 -22.63 8.86 -10.50
N ARG A 97 -23.41 7.93 -11.04
CA ARG A 97 -24.68 8.20 -11.72
C ARG A 97 -25.80 8.46 -10.71
N GLU A 98 -25.78 7.75 -9.59
CA GLU A 98 -26.68 7.92 -8.46
C GLU A 98 -25.92 8.29 -7.19
N ASP A 99 -26.59 8.92 -6.24
CA ASP A 99 -26.03 9.21 -4.91
C ASP A 99 -26.50 8.13 -3.93
N TYR A 100 -25.55 7.43 -3.30
CA TYR A 100 -25.87 6.28 -2.45
C TYR A 100 -24.81 6.05 -1.37
N ALA A 101 -25.11 5.20 -0.40
CA ALA A 101 -24.16 4.72 0.59
C ALA A 101 -24.07 3.19 0.58
N VAL A 102 -22.89 2.64 0.87
CA VAL A 102 -22.68 1.19 1.01
C VAL A 102 -22.13 0.90 2.39
N VAL A 103 -22.76 0.01 3.14
CA VAL A 103 -22.27 -0.38 4.47
C VAL A 103 -20.98 -1.17 4.32
N THR A 104 -19.92 -0.69 4.96
CA THR A 104 -18.58 -1.31 4.95
C THR A 104 -18.21 -1.94 6.28
N ALA A 105 -18.78 -1.46 7.39
CA ALA A 105 -18.61 -2.07 8.70
C ALA A 105 -19.78 -1.75 9.64
N VAL A 106 -20.07 -2.66 10.57
CA VAL A 106 -20.97 -2.44 11.70
C VAL A 106 -20.16 -2.69 12.96
N THR A 107 -20.13 -1.71 13.86
CA THR A 107 -19.34 -1.75 15.09
C THR A 107 -20.26 -1.63 16.29
N GLU A 108 -20.11 -2.52 17.26
CA GLU A 108 -20.87 -2.54 18.51
C GLU A 108 -19.93 -2.24 19.69
N LEU A 109 -20.26 -1.21 20.47
CA LEU A 109 -19.52 -0.89 21.68
C LEU A 109 -20.05 -1.73 22.86
N GLY A 110 -19.58 -2.97 22.94
CA GLY A 110 -19.93 -3.91 24.03
C GLY A 110 -19.26 -3.58 25.38
N ASN A 111 -19.34 -4.51 26.34
CA ASN A 111 -18.71 -4.43 27.65
C ASN A 111 -17.20 -4.77 27.59
N GLY A 112 -16.45 -4.04 26.76
CA GLY A 112 -15.00 -4.20 26.58
C GLY A 112 -14.49 -3.54 25.30
N LYS A 113 -13.77 -4.31 24.47
CA LYS A 113 -13.26 -3.83 23.17
C LYS A 113 -14.42 -3.71 22.17
N PRO A 114 -14.38 -2.76 21.21
CA PRO A 114 -15.39 -2.67 20.16
C PRO A 114 -15.45 -3.96 19.35
N LYS A 115 -16.65 -4.55 19.19
CA LYS A 115 -16.89 -5.72 18.35
C LYS A 115 -17.22 -5.25 16.94
N PHE A 116 -16.46 -5.72 15.96
CA PHE A 116 -16.81 -5.55 14.55
C PHE A 116 -17.57 -6.78 14.08
N TYR A 117 -18.69 -6.56 13.39
CA TYR A 117 -19.45 -7.65 12.79
C TYR A 117 -18.62 -8.28 11.67
N SER A 118 -18.62 -9.61 11.63
CA SER A 118 -18.16 -10.38 10.48
C SER A 118 -19.00 -10.03 9.25
N THR A 119 -18.49 -10.26 8.05
CA THR A 119 -19.23 -9.90 6.83
C THR A 119 -20.57 -10.62 6.68
N PRO A 120 -20.73 -11.91 7.04
CA PRO A 120 -22.04 -12.51 7.13
C PRO A 120 -22.97 -11.76 8.10
N GLU A 121 -22.50 -11.39 9.31
CA GLU A 121 -23.29 -10.58 10.25
C GLU A 121 -23.66 -9.20 9.67
N VAL A 122 -22.75 -8.54 8.94
CA VAL A 122 -23.02 -7.27 8.25
C VAL A 122 -24.09 -7.46 7.18
N ILE A 123 -24.02 -8.52 6.37
CA ILE A 123 -25.01 -8.83 5.33
C ILE A 123 -26.37 -9.11 5.98
N ALA A 124 -26.43 -9.93 7.03
CA ALA A 124 -27.67 -10.20 7.77
C ALA A 124 -28.27 -8.90 8.35
N PHE A 125 -27.45 -8.05 8.97
CA PHE A 125 -27.85 -6.74 9.49
C PHE A 125 -28.41 -5.85 8.36
N CYS A 126 -27.70 -5.76 7.24
CA CYS A 126 -28.12 -4.95 6.11
C CYS A 126 -29.42 -5.45 5.50
N ARG A 127 -29.59 -6.76 5.31
CA ARG A 127 -30.82 -7.34 4.76
C ARG A 127 -32.02 -7.16 5.69
N LYS A 128 -31.82 -7.25 7.02
CA LYS A 128 -32.85 -6.94 8.02
C LYS A 128 -33.36 -5.50 7.91
N TRP A 129 -32.46 -4.55 7.73
CA TRP A 129 -32.78 -3.12 7.66
C TRP A 129 -32.96 -2.58 6.22
N ARG A 130 -32.80 -3.45 5.22
CA ARG A 130 -32.80 -3.14 3.78
C ARG A 130 -31.78 -2.07 3.38
N LEU A 131 -30.60 -2.10 4.00
CA LEU A 131 -29.46 -1.23 3.68
C LEU A 131 -28.58 -1.88 2.59
N PRO A 132 -27.91 -1.10 1.72
CA PRO A 132 -27.07 -1.69 0.69
C PRO A 132 -25.80 -2.35 1.21
N THR A 133 -25.62 -3.60 0.77
CA THR A 133 -24.41 -4.39 0.95
C THR A 133 -23.42 -4.17 -0.18
N ASN A 134 -22.14 -4.35 0.14
CA ASN A 134 -21.06 -4.42 -0.84
C ASN A 134 -21.08 -5.78 -1.59
N HIS A 135 -20.44 -5.85 -2.76
CA HIS A 135 -20.13 -7.11 -3.42
C HIS A 135 -18.92 -7.75 -2.74
N VAL A 136 -19.07 -8.99 -2.31
CA VAL A 136 -18.07 -9.75 -1.53
C VAL A 136 -17.81 -11.11 -2.17
N TRP A 137 -16.54 -11.50 -2.17
CA TRP A 137 -16.06 -12.82 -2.61
C TRP A 137 -15.27 -13.50 -1.49
N LEU A 138 -15.46 -14.80 -1.32
CA LEU A 138 -14.68 -15.62 -0.40
C LEU A 138 -13.84 -16.66 -1.16
N PHE A 139 -12.60 -16.81 -0.72
CA PHE A 139 -11.62 -17.76 -1.25
C PHE A 139 -11.07 -18.59 -0.08
N SER A 140 -11.55 -19.82 0.05
CA SER A 140 -11.23 -20.76 1.14
C SER A 140 -10.25 -21.86 0.73
N THR A 141 -9.88 -21.97 -0.56
CA THR A 141 -8.96 -23.00 -1.05
C THR A 141 -7.67 -22.40 -1.60
N ARG A 142 -6.59 -23.19 -1.61
CA ARG A 142 -5.31 -22.80 -2.25
C ARG A 142 -5.51 -22.41 -3.71
N LYS A 143 -6.37 -23.13 -4.42
CA LYS A 143 -6.67 -22.91 -5.83
C LYS A 143 -7.38 -21.57 -6.04
N SER A 144 -8.46 -21.32 -5.31
CA SER A 144 -9.27 -20.10 -5.46
C SER A 144 -8.48 -18.85 -5.03
N VAL A 145 -7.76 -18.88 -3.90
CA VAL A 145 -6.95 -17.75 -3.42
C VAL A 145 -5.80 -17.41 -4.37
N THR A 146 -5.15 -18.42 -4.97
CA THR A 146 -4.06 -18.20 -5.93
C THR A 146 -4.62 -17.65 -7.25
N SER A 147 -5.77 -18.17 -7.69
CA SER A 147 -6.48 -17.67 -8.86
C SER A 147 -6.93 -16.22 -8.70
N PHE A 148 -7.37 -15.82 -7.50
CA PHE A 148 -7.68 -14.41 -7.19
C PHE A 148 -6.47 -13.49 -7.41
N PHE A 149 -5.30 -13.81 -6.82
CA PHE A 149 -4.12 -12.98 -6.98
C PHE A 149 -3.62 -12.95 -8.43
N ALA A 150 -3.68 -14.08 -9.13
CA ALA A 150 -3.39 -14.11 -10.56
C ALA A 150 -4.37 -13.22 -11.34
N ALA A 151 -5.69 -13.35 -11.12
CA ALA A 151 -6.69 -12.52 -11.79
C ALA A 151 -6.48 -11.02 -11.52
N TYR A 152 -6.12 -10.65 -10.29
CA TYR A 152 -5.75 -9.27 -9.98
C TYR A 152 -4.49 -8.83 -10.75
N ASP A 153 -3.42 -9.63 -10.76
CA ASP A 153 -2.20 -9.30 -11.49
C ASP A 153 -2.48 -9.14 -13.01
N LEU A 154 -3.37 -9.95 -13.58
CA LEU A 154 -3.85 -9.85 -14.97
C LEU A 154 -4.69 -8.60 -15.26
N LEU A 155 -5.35 -8.01 -14.26
CA LEU A 155 -6.29 -6.91 -14.42
C LEU A 155 -5.80 -5.59 -13.81
N CYS A 156 -4.71 -5.58 -13.04
CA CYS A 156 -4.31 -4.41 -12.26
C CYS A 156 -4.05 -3.15 -13.11
N GLU A 157 -3.69 -3.30 -14.39
CA GLU A 157 -3.38 -2.21 -15.32
C GLU A 157 -4.52 -1.80 -16.27
N GLU A 158 -5.55 -2.63 -16.44
CA GLU A 158 -6.64 -2.38 -17.41
C GLU A 158 -8.04 -2.73 -16.90
N GLY A 159 -8.14 -3.21 -15.66
CA GLY A 159 -9.38 -3.66 -15.06
C GLY A 159 -10.42 -2.55 -14.97
N THR A 160 -11.60 -2.86 -15.50
CA THR A 160 -12.86 -2.13 -15.26
C THR A 160 -13.78 -2.94 -14.36
N ALA A 161 -14.79 -2.31 -13.77
CA ALA A 161 -15.76 -2.97 -12.90
C ALA A 161 -16.35 -4.24 -13.52
N THR A 162 -16.78 -4.19 -14.79
CA THR A 162 -17.31 -5.37 -15.50
C THR A 162 -16.29 -6.51 -15.58
N SER A 163 -15.07 -6.22 -16.03
CA SER A 163 -14.04 -7.25 -16.20
C SER A 163 -13.58 -7.87 -14.88
N VAL A 164 -13.50 -7.04 -13.84
CA VAL A 164 -13.06 -7.43 -12.49
C VAL A 164 -14.14 -8.26 -11.83
N CYS A 165 -15.38 -7.78 -11.71
CA CYS A 165 -16.45 -8.53 -11.06
C CYS A 165 -16.66 -9.90 -11.71
N ARG A 166 -16.71 -9.96 -13.05
CA ARG A 166 -16.84 -11.23 -13.78
C ARG A 166 -15.72 -12.21 -13.45
N ALA A 167 -14.47 -11.75 -13.50
CA ALA A 167 -13.33 -12.63 -13.22
C ALA A 167 -13.35 -13.14 -11.77
N LEU A 168 -13.71 -12.30 -10.80
CA LEU A 168 -13.81 -12.72 -9.40
C LEU A 168 -15.01 -13.65 -9.14
N ASP A 169 -16.17 -13.39 -9.76
CA ASP A 169 -17.34 -14.26 -9.65
C ASP A 169 -17.04 -15.69 -10.12
N GLU A 170 -16.19 -15.84 -11.14
CA GLU A 170 -15.80 -17.14 -11.68
C GLU A 170 -14.72 -17.87 -10.87
N VAL A 171 -13.85 -17.14 -10.14
CA VAL A 171 -12.74 -17.76 -9.37
C VAL A 171 -13.02 -17.91 -7.88
N ALA A 172 -14.05 -17.24 -7.35
CA ALA A 172 -14.41 -17.30 -5.95
C ALA A 172 -15.15 -18.60 -5.60
N ASP A 173 -14.97 -19.05 -4.35
CA ASP A 173 -15.73 -20.19 -3.84
C ASP A 173 -17.17 -19.76 -3.48
N ILE A 174 -17.33 -18.54 -2.97
CA ILE A 174 -18.62 -17.90 -2.71
C ILE A 174 -18.59 -16.48 -3.27
N SER A 175 -19.61 -16.12 -4.06
CA SER A 175 -19.88 -14.74 -4.50
C SER A 175 -21.20 -14.25 -3.92
N ALA A 176 -21.14 -13.16 -3.17
CA ALA A 176 -22.30 -12.46 -2.61
C ALA A 176 -22.42 -11.10 -3.31
N PRO A 177 -23.38 -10.93 -4.25
CA PRO A 177 -23.52 -9.68 -4.98
C PRO A 177 -23.94 -8.53 -4.05
N GLY A 178 -23.50 -7.33 -4.40
CA GLY A 178 -23.94 -6.10 -3.73
C GLY A 178 -25.42 -5.82 -3.97
N SER A 179 -26.06 -5.11 -3.05
CA SER A 179 -27.49 -4.77 -3.20
C SER A 179 -27.75 -3.77 -4.33
N LYS A 180 -26.78 -2.90 -4.63
CA LYS A 180 -26.76 -2.06 -5.81
C LYS A 180 -25.54 -2.44 -6.66
N ASP A 181 -25.76 -2.66 -7.95
CA ASP A 181 -24.68 -3.01 -8.89
C ASP A 181 -23.79 -1.78 -9.15
N HIS A 182 -22.48 -1.92 -8.90
CA HIS A 182 -21.50 -0.84 -9.03
C HIS A 182 -21.50 -0.22 -10.43
N ILE A 183 -21.62 -1.04 -11.47
CA ILE A 183 -21.59 -0.60 -12.88
C ILE A 183 -22.78 0.31 -13.17
N THR A 184 -23.95 -0.04 -12.61
CA THR A 184 -25.19 0.71 -12.76
C THR A 184 -25.12 2.06 -12.03
N VAL A 185 -24.73 2.07 -10.75
CA VAL A 185 -24.81 3.28 -9.91
C VAL A 185 -23.59 4.19 -9.96
N GLN A 186 -22.39 3.65 -10.21
CA GLN A 186 -21.14 4.41 -10.22
C GLN A 186 -20.47 4.41 -11.60
N GLY A 187 -20.45 3.26 -12.27
CA GLY A 187 -19.88 3.08 -13.61
C GLY A 187 -18.73 2.07 -13.65
N GLU A 188 -17.98 2.11 -14.76
CA GLU A 188 -16.92 1.14 -15.07
C GLU A 188 -15.58 1.40 -14.37
N ILE A 189 -15.32 2.59 -13.84
CA ILE A 189 -14.04 2.90 -13.19
C ILE A 189 -14.13 2.48 -11.73
N LEU A 190 -13.42 1.40 -11.42
CA LEU A 190 -13.34 0.85 -10.09
C LEU A 190 -12.08 1.36 -9.38
N GLU A 191 -12.21 1.88 -8.16
CA GLU A 191 -11.03 2.30 -7.40
C GLU A 191 -10.11 1.12 -7.09
N GLY A 192 -10.70 0.00 -6.65
CA GLY A 192 -9.94 -1.17 -6.26
C GLY A 192 -10.75 -2.24 -5.55
N LEU A 193 -10.00 -3.09 -4.85
CA LEU A 193 -10.49 -4.17 -3.98
C LEU A 193 -9.89 -4.00 -2.58
N VAL A 194 -10.62 -4.45 -1.57
CA VAL A 194 -10.10 -4.63 -0.21
C VAL A 194 -10.07 -6.13 0.06
N ALA A 195 -8.90 -6.69 0.31
CA ALA A 195 -8.73 -8.11 0.61
C ALA A 195 -8.24 -8.27 2.06
N ARG A 196 -8.90 -9.12 2.86
CA ARG A 196 -8.56 -9.37 4.26
C ARG A 196 -8.71 -10.83 4.63
N ILE A 197 -7.91 -11.25 5.62
CA ILE A 197 -8.03 -12.59 6.21
C ILE A 197 -9.15 -12.60 7.25
N VAL A 198 -10.05 -13.57 7.13
CA VAL A 198 -11.19 -13.81 8.05
C VAL A 198 -11.16 -15.25 8.56
N SER A 199 -11.99 -15.56 9.56
CA SER A 199 -12.10 -16.91 10.11
C SER A 199 -12.40 -17.93 9.00
N HIS A 200 -11.84 -19.14 9.12
CA HIS A 200 -12.17 -20.25 8.23
C HIS A 200 -13.68 -20.56 8.22
N GLU A 201 -14.37 -20.35 9.35
CA GLU A 201 -15.82 -20.55 9.48
C GLU A 201 -16.65 -19.53 8.69
N SER A 202 -16.06 -18.42 8.24
CA SER A 202 -16.78 -17.35 7.53
C SER A 202 -17.44 -17.83 6.25
N SER A 203 -16.88 -18.83 5.55
CA SER A 203 -17.51 -19.41 4.34
C SER A 203 -18.83 -20.11 4.67
N LYS A 204 -18.83 -20.98 5.69
CA LYS A 204 -20.03 -21.70 6.12
C LYS A 204 -21.09 -20.74 6.65
N HIS A 205 -20.68 -19.77 7.49
CA HIS A 205 -21.58 -18.75 8.01
C HIS A 205 -22.16 -17.87 6.90
N MET A 206 -21.38 -17.57 5.85
CA MET A 206 -21.88 -16.84 4.69
C MET A 206 -23.00 -17.61 3.99
N GLU A 207 -22.84 -18.91 3.73
CA GLU A 207 -23.88 -19.74 3.09
C GLU A 207 -25.17 -19.78 3.91
N GLU A 208 -25.07 -19.94 5.22
CA GLU A 208 -26.21 -19.93 6.16
C GLU A 208 -26.95 -18.59 6.11
N VAL A 209 -26.22 -17.46 6.24
CA VAL A 209 -26.82 -16.12 6.17
C VAL A 209 -27.45 -15.83 4.82
N LEU A 210 -26.80 -16.24 3.72
CA LEU A 210 -27.32 -16.01 2.38
C LEU A 210 -28.64 -16.76 2.14
N LYS A 211 -28.80 -17.93 2.77
CA LYS A 211 -30.02 -18.73 2.74
C LYS A 211 -31.11 -18.16 3.65
N ASP A 212 -30.77 -17.79 4.89
CA ASP A 212 -31.74 -17.39 5.92
C ASP A 212 -32.25 -15.95 5.72
N HIS A 213 -31.46 -15.10 5.07
CA HIS A 213 -31.80 -13.72 4.78
C HIS A 213 -31.73 -13.47 3.27
N PRO A 214 -32.71 -13.81 2.43
CA PRO A 214 -32.64 -13.51 1.00
C PRO A 214 -32.62 -11.99 0.70
N PRO A 215 -32.18 -11.55 -0.49
CA PRO A 215 -32.21 -10.14 -0.88
C PRO A 215 -33.62 -9.53 -0.73
N PRO A 216 -33.76 -8.37 -0.06
CA PRO A 216 -35.06 -7.77 0.21
C PRO A 216 -35.67 -7.13 -1.05
N SER A 217 -37.01 -7.03 -1.08
CA SER A 217 -37.72 -6.22 -2.08
C SER A 217 -37.53 -4.72 -1.82
N ALA A 218 -37.51 -3.93 -2.90
CA ALA A 218 -37.51 -2.47 -2.84
C ALA A 218 -38.95 -1.95 -3.02
N ASP A 219 -39.69 -1.83 -1.92
CA ASP A 219 -41.12 -1.51 -1.95
C ASP A 219 -41.43 -0.06 -2.38
N GLY A 220 -40.44 0.85 -2.30
CA GLY A 220 -40.53 2.24 -2.73
C GLY A 220 -40.02 2.50 -4.15
N ALA A 221 -39.62 1.47 -4.89
CA ALA A 221 -39.13 1.64 -6.27
C ALA A 221 -40.22 2.25 -7.17
N GLY A 222 -39.98 3.46 -7.68
CA GLY A 222 -40.91 4.18 -8.56
C GLY A 222 -41.86 5.16 -7.86
N MET A 223 -41.76 5.34 -6.54
CA MET A 223 -42.43 6.45 -5.84
C MET A 223 -41.69 7.77 -6.05
N ASP A 224 -42.42 8.90 -6.01
CA ASP A 224 -41.81 10.22 -5.96
C ASP A 224 -41.14 10.42 -4.58
N LEU A 225 -39.82 10.38 -4.56
CA LEU A 225 -38.99 10.55 -3.36
C LEU A 225 -38.69 12.03 -3.07
N GLY A 226 -39.34 12.94 -3.80
CA GLY A 226 -39.06 14.37 -3.73
C GLY A 226 -37.67 14.72 -4.29
N PRO A 227 -37.23 15.98 -4.08
CA PRO A 227 -36.03 16.50 -4.70
C PRO A 227 -34.80 15.67 -4.31
N SER A 228 -33.98 15.36 -5.31
CA SER A 228 -32.70 14.67 -5.17
C SER A 228 -31.68 15.50 -4.38
N LEU A 229 -30.64 14.81 -3.90
CA LEU A 229 -29.49 15.46 -3.25
C LEU A 229 -28.94 16.60 -4.12
N ARG A 230 -28.78 16.33 -5.42
CA ARG A 230 -28.23 17.28 -6.40
C ARG A 230 -29.13 18.50 -6.58
N GLU A 231 -30.45 18.32 -6.65
CA GLU A 231 -31.39 19.44 -6.78
C GLU A 231 -31.42 20.32 -5.52
N ILE A 232 -31.36 19.72 -4.33
CA ILE A 232 -31.34 20.47 -3.07
C ILE A 232 -30.05 21.28 -2.95
N CYS A 233 -28.89 20.66 -3.18
CA CYS A 233 -27.61 21.35 -3.17
C CYS A 233 -27.56 22.45 -4.23
N ALA A 234 -28.09 22.17 -5.44
CA ALA A 234 -28.17 23.13 -6.52
C ALA A 234 -29.04 24.35 -6.19
N ALA A 235 -30.16 24.18 -5.48
CA ALA A 235 -31.06 25.27 -5.12
C ALA A 235 -30.49 26.18 -4.00
N ASN A 236 -29.51 25.70 -3.23
CA ASN A 236 -29.01 26.37 -2.02
C ASN A 236 -27.52 26.75 -2.11
N ARG A 237 -26.91 26.85 -3.31
CA ARG A 237 -25.45 27.04 -3.53
C ARG A 237 -24.82 28.32 -2.98
N LEU A 238 -25.59 29.24 -2.40
CA LEU A 238 -25.07 30.52 -1.92
C LEU A 238 -24.54 30.47 -0.48
N ASP A 239 -24.95 29.48 0.30
CA ASP A 239 -24.65 29.40 1.74
C ASP A 239 -24.64 27.93 2.22
N GLU A 240 -23.49 27.46 2.72
CA GLU A 240 -23.33 26.09 3.25
C GLU A 240 -24.36 25.81 4.35
N LYS A 241 -24.64 26.77 5.23
CA LYS A 241 -25.58 26.58 6.34
C LYS A 241 -27.01 26.40 5.84
N GLN A 242 -27.39 27.12 4.77
CA GLN A 242 -28.68 26.92 4.11
C GLN A 242 -28.75 25.56 3.42
N GLN A 243 -27.68 25.10 2.76
CA GLN A 243 -27.62 23.76 2.18
C GLN A 243 -27.82 22.67 3.25
N ILE A 244 -27.04 22.74 4.34
CA ILE A 244 -27.14 21.80 5.46
C ILE A 244 -28.57 21.80 6.02
N LYS A 245 -29.15 22.98 6.28
CA LYS A 245 -30.51 23.11 6.79
C LYS A 245 -31.54 22.49 5.84
N ALA A 246 -31.44 22.76 4.54
CA ALA A 246 -32.37 22.22 3.54
C ALA A 246 -32.29 20.70 3.42
N LEU A 247 -31.07 20.13 3.49
CA LEU A 247 -30.86 18.68 3.50
C LEU A 247 -31.50 18.03 4.72
N LEU A 248 -31.19 18.52 5.93
CA LEU A 248 -31.72 17.95 7.17
C LEU A 248 -33.25 18.07 7.26
N GLN A 249 -33.83 19.19 6.83
CA GLN A 249 -35.29 19.36 6.80
C GLN A 249 -36.00 18.34 5.90
N LYS A 250 -35.37 17.92 4.79
CA LYS A 250 -35.95 16.96 3.85
C LYS A 250 -35.86 15.50 4.31
N VAL A 251 -35.03 15.20 5.30
CA VAL A 251 -34.95 13.87 5.92
C VAL A 251 -36.20 13.56 6.75
N GLY A 252 -36.79 14.58 7.36
CA GLY A 252 -37.93 14.46 8.25
C GLY A 252 -37.55 14.21 9.72
N SER A 253 -38.49 14.47 10.61
CA SER A 253 -38.28 14.43 12.07
C SER A 253 -38.20 13.01 12.65
N SER A 254 -38.44 11.96 11.87
CA SER A 254 -38.37 10.57 12.31
C SER A 254 -36.94 10.05 12.42
N PHE A 255 -36.03 10.54 11.57
CA PHE A 255 -34.68 10.00 11.46
C PHE A 255 -33.63 10.84 12.15
N CYS A 256 -33.67 12.17 11.99
CA CYS A 256 -32.75 13.09 12.65
C CYS A 256 -33.53 14.34 13.13
N PRO A 257 -34.34 14.23 14.20
CA PRO A 257 -35.10 15.35 14.76
C PRO A 257 -34.24 16.47 15.36
N ASP A 258 -33.01 16.17 15.80
CA ASP A 258 -32.13 17.15 16.45
C ASP A 258 -30.98 17.58 15.52
N HIS A 259 -30.93 18.87 15.21
CA HIS A 259 -29.93 19.46 14.31
C HIS A 259 -28.81 20.21 15.06
N SER A 260 -28.70 20.07 16.39
CA SER A 260 -27.78 20.85 17.23
C SER A 260 -26.30 20.75 16.78
N ASP A 261 -25.87 19.57 16.32
CA ASP A 261 -24.51 19.35 15.81
C ASP A 261 -24.17 20.25 14.60
N TRP A 262 -25.16 20.76 13.85
CA TRP A 262 -24.95 21.59 12.65
C TRP A 262 -25.29 23.07 12.83
N CYS A 263 -26.20 23.42 13.75
CA CYS A 263 -26.78 24.76 13.85
C CYS A 263 -26.05 25.71 14.82
N ASP A 264 -25.24 25.21 15.76
CA ASP A 264 -24.69 26.06 16.83
C ASP A 264 -23.45 26.87 16.43
N SER A 265 -23.52 28.18 16.73
CA SER A 265 -22.52 29.22 16.44
C SER A 265 -21.47 29.40 17.56
N HIS A 266 -21.58 28.63 18.65
CA HIS A 266 -20.64 28.66 19.77
C HIS A 266 -19.36 27.86 19.48
N SER A 267 -18.26 28.18 20.18
CA SER A 267 -17.03 27.39 20.08
C SER A 267 -17.30 25.96 20.52
N ARG A 268 -17.37 25.03 19.56
CA ARG A 268 -17.61 23.60 19.81
C ARG A 268 -16.53 22.98 20.71
N ASN A 269 -15.35 23.60 20.78
CA ASN A 269 -14.19 23.10 21.51
C ASN A 269 -14.45 23.09 23.02
N ALA A 270 -14.38 21.91 23.62
CA ALA A 270 -14.30 21.78 25.06
C ALA A 270 -12.89 22.17 25.55
N ASP A 271 -12.82 22.62 26.80
CA ASP A 271 -11.55 22.95 27.46
C ASP A 271 -10.57 21.75 27.44
N ARG A 272 -9.28 22.01 27.15
CA ARG A 272 -8.20 21.00 27.22
C ARG A 272 -8.13 20.32 28.59
N SER A 273 -8.60 20.95 29.66
CA SER A 273 -8.68 20.34 30.99
C SER A 273 -9.60 19.11 31.05
N VAL A 274 -10.58 18.99 30.15
CA VAL A 274 -11.56 17.89 30.12
C VAL A 274 -10.90 16.54 29.93
N LEU A 275 -9.91 16.43 29.04
CA LEU A 275 -9.15 15.19 28.87
C LEU A 275 -8.39 14.79 30.15
N THR A 276 -7.89 15.78 30.90
CA THR A 276 -7.19 15.50 32.17
C THR A 276 -8.19 15.03 33.22
N LYS A 277 -9.37 15.68 33.32
CA LYS A 277 -10.47 15.24 34.20
C LYS A 277 -10.94 13.83 33.86
N PHE A 278 -11.06 13.49 32.57
CA PHE A 278 -11.38 12.15 32.10
C PHE A 278 -10.39 11.11 32.62
N LEU A 279 -9.10 11.36 32.48
CA LEU A 279 -8.06 10.43 32.88
C LEU A 279 -7.90 10.31 34.40
N GLN A 280 -8.42 11.27 35.17
CA GLN A 280 -8.42 11.25 36.63
C GLN A 280 -9.71 10.65 37.22
N ALA A 281 -10.81 10.65 36.46
CA ALA A 281 -12.08 10.11 36.91
C ALA A 281 -12.06 8.58 37.03
N HIS A 282 -12.83 8.05 37.98
CA HIS A 282 -13.06 6.60 38.10
C HIS A 282 -13.92 6.11 36.92
N PRO A 283 -13.49 5.07 36.19
CA PRO A 283 -14.26 4.54 35.07
C PRO A 283 -15.57 3.90 35.56
N ALA A 284 -16.67 4.19 34.87
CA ALA A 284 -17.98 3.64 35.19
C ALA A 284 -18.20 2.21 34.66
N ASP A 285 -17.40 1.80 33.67
CA ASP A 285 -17.44 0.48 33.07
C ASP A 285 -16.04 0.06 32.56
N TYR A 286 -15.94 -1.21 32.16
CA TYR A 286 -14.70 -1.81 31.67
C TYR A 286 -14.19 -1.13 30.38
N SER A 287 -15.09 -0.78 29.46
CA SER A 287 -14.74 -0.11 28.20
C SER A 287 -14.07 1.24 28.45
N THR A 288 -14.62 2.03 29.37
CA THR A 288 -14.06 3.32 29.81
C THR A 288 -12.69 3.13 30.45
N ALA A 289 -12.53 2.11 31.30
CA ALA A 289 -11.23 1.80 31.92
C ALA A 289 -10.16 1.49 30.87
N LYS A 290 -10.51 0.70 29.84
CA LYS A 290 -9.60 0.35 28.73
C LYS A 290 -9.29 1.52 27.80
N LEU A 291 -10.27 2.38 27.53
CA LEU A 291 -10.02 3.61 26.80
C LEU A 291 -9.06 4.54 27.55
N GLN A 292 -9.25 4.72 28.87
CA GLN A 292 -8.33 5.48 29.70
C GLN A 292 -6.91 4.85 29.69
N GLU A 293 -6.80 3.52 29.80
CA GLU A 293 -5.52 2.80 29.72
C GLU A 293 -4.78 3.09 28.41
N MET A 294 -5.48 2.97 27.27
CA MET A 294 -4.93 3.29 25.95
C MET A 294 -4.44 4.73 25.87
N ILE A 295 -5.25 5.71 26.28
CA ILE A 295 -4.86 7.13 26.22
C ILE A 295 -3.67 7.42 27.15
N ARG A 296 -3.63 6.85 28.36
CA ARG A 296 -2.48 6.99 29.27
C ARG A 296 -1.21 6.45 28.62
N LEU A 297 -1.26 5.25 28.06
CA LEU A 297 -0.13 4.63 27.36
C LEU A 297 0.34 5.48 26.17
N MET A 298 -0.58 5.94 25.33
CA MET A 298 -0.26 6.79 24.19
C MET A 298 0.41 8.09 24.61
N LYS A 299 -0.03 8.70 25.72
CA LYS A 299 0.58 9.92 26.27
C LYS A 299 1.95 9.66 26.92
N GLU A 300 2.08 8.58 27.70
CA GLU A 300 3.34 8.18 28.35
C GLU A 300 4.43 7.88 27.32
N LYS A 301 4.11 7.06 26.31
CA LYS A 301 5.01 6.68 25.21
C LYS A 301 5.08 7.72 24.08
N ARG A 302 4.31 8.81 24.21
CA ARG A 302 4.27 9.97 23.29
C ARG A 302 4.05 9.54 21.83
N PHE A 303 3.04 8.71 21.59
CA PHE A 303 2.64 8.32 20.25
C PHE A 303 2.09 9.54 19.48
N PRO A 304 2.31 9.62 18.16
CA PRO A 304 1.88 10.76 17.34
C PRO A 304 0.35 10.73 17.16
N ALA A 305 -0.38 11.27 18.13
CA ALA A 305 -1.83 11.32 18.10
C ALA A 305 -2.39 12.64 18.69
N ALA A 306 -3.53 13.07 18.19
CA ALA A 306 -4.31 14.19 18.68
C ALA A 306 -5.58 13.69 19.39
N PHE A 307 -5.91 14.37 20.50
CA PHE A 307 -7.13 14.17 21.26
C PHE A 307 -7.87 15.51 21.29
N LYS A 308 -8.96 15.63 20.55
CA LYS A 308 -9.81 16.83 20.52
C LYS A 308 -11.11 16.52 21.26
N CYS A 309 -11.54 17.40 22.15
CA CYS A 309 -12.79 17.26 22.90
C CYS A 309 -13.75 18.37 22.49
N TYR A 310 -15.01 18.02 22.29
CA TYR A 310 -16.06 18.94 21.85
C TYR A 310 -17.28 18.81 22.76
N HIS A 311 -17.97 19.89 23.07
CA HIS A 311 -19.22 19.82 23.82
C HIS A 311 -20.26 18.97 23.06
N ASN A 312 -21.01 18.13 23.78
CA ASN A 312 -22.10 17.35 23.17
C ASN A 312 -23.43 18.09 23.40
N PHE A 313 -23.89 18.80 22.38
CA PHE A 313 -25.07 19.67 22.45
C PHE A 313 -26.40 18.90 22.44
N HIS A 314 -26.44 17.67 21.90
CA HIS A 314 -27.61 16.78 21.97
C HIS A 314 -28.04 16.46 23.42
N LYS A 315 -27.15 16.65 24.40
CA LYS A 315 -27.40 16.38 25.83
C LYS A 315 -27.34 17.66 26.68
N ALA A 316 -27.39 18.84 26.06
CA ALA A 316 -27.25 20.14 26.71
C ALA A 316 -28.36 20.42 27.75
N GLU A 317 -29.61 20.00 27.51
CA GLU A 317 -30.71 20.18 28.46
C GLU A 317 -30.58 19.34 29.74
N SER A 318 -29.70 18.33 29.74
CA SER A 318 -29.40 17.48 30.90
C SER A 318 -28.19 17.95 31.72
N MET A 319 -27.59 19.09 31.35
CA MET A 319 -26.39 19.65 31.99
C MET A 319 -26.72 20.28 33.34
N SER A 320 -26.75 19.47 34.40
CA SER A 320 -26.46 19.97 35.75
C SER A 320 -24.96 20.26 35.87
N SER A 321 -24.55 21.10 36.83
CA SER A 321 -23.12 21.31 37.16
C SER A 321 -22.36 20.01 37.49
N ASP A 322 -23.10 18.94 37.76
CA ASP A 322 -22.59 17.63 38.13
C ASP A 322 -22.52 16.62 36.96
N ASN A 323 -22.98 16.95 35.75
CA ASN A 323 -22.90 16.09 34.56
C ASN A 323 -22.36 16.86 33.33
N LEU A 324 -21.29 16.36 32.73
CA LEU A 324 -20.61 16.93 31.56
C LEU A 324 -20.59 15.91 30.43
N PHE A 325 -21.19 16.26 29.30
CA PHE A 325 -21.18 15.44 28.08
C PHE A 325 -20.28 16.07 27.01
N TYR A 326 -19.39 15.27 26.43
CA TYR A 326 -18.53 15.71 25.34
C TYR A 326 -18.20 14.57 24.38
N LYS A 327 -17.97 14.95 23.12
CA LYS A 327 -17.48 14.08 22.06
C LYS A 327 -15.96 14.16 22.01
N MET A 328 -15.26 13.04 22.06
CA MET A 328 -13.81 12.96 21.92
C MET A 328 -13.44 12.41 20.54
N VAL A 329 -12.61 13.15 19.81
CA VAL A 329 -12.02 12.75 18.53
C VAL A 329 -10.58 12.37 18.78
N ILE A 330 -10.24 11.13 18.46
CA ILE A 330 -8.89 10.57 18.57
C ILE A 330 -8.35 10.34 17.17
N HIS A 331 -7.21 10.95 16.83
CA HIS A 331 -6.59 10.82 15.51
C HIS A 331 -5.10 10.47 15.65
N VAL A 332 -4.66 9.40 15.01
CA VAL A 332 -3.25 8.96 14.97
C VAL A 332 -2.62 9.42 13.66
N HIS A 333 -1.56 10.23 13.74
CA HIS A 333 -1.00 10.95 12.57
C HIS A 333 -0.05 10.11 11.71
N SER A 334 0.65 9.13 12.28
CA SER A 334 1.72 8.39 11.60
C SER A 334 1.60 6.88 11.79
N ASP A 335 1.91 6.14 10.72
CA ASP A 335 1.95 4.67 10.70
C ASP A 335 2.98 4.10 11.70
N SER A 336 4.02 4.87 12.02
CA SER A 336 4.98 4.55 13.08
C SER A 336 4.31 4.38 14.45
N GLY A 337 3.24 5.12 14.72
CA GLY A 337 2.46 5.03 15.96
C GLY A 337 1.81 3.67 16.14
N PHE A 338 1.30 3.07 15.05
CA PHE A 338 0.66 1.75 15.08
C PHE A 338 1.67 0.65 15.35
N ARG A 339 2.83 0.66 14.67
CA ARG A 339 3.89 -0.34 14.90
C ARG A 339 4.35 -0.34 16.35
N ARG A 340 4.56 0.85 16.91
CA ARG A 340 4.96 1.04 18.32
C ARG A 340 3.86 0.57 19.28
N TYR A 341 2.60 0.91 19.02
CA TYR A 341 1.47 0.46 19.84
C TYR A 341 1.27 -1.07 19.77
N GLN A 342 1.43 -1.67 18.59
CA GLN A 342 1.37 -3.13 18.41
C GLN A 342 2.46 -3.85 19.22
N LYS A 343 3.67 -3.30 19.32
CA LYS A 343 4.71 -3.84 20.22
C LYS A 343 4.19 -3.89 21.67
N GLU A 344 3.56 -2.83 22.15
CA GLU A 344 2.98 -2.81 23.51
C GLU A 344 1.83 -3.84 23.65
N MET A 345 0.97 -3.98 22.64
CA MET A 345 -0.10 -5.00 22.64
C MET A 345 0.42 -6.44 22.75
N ARG A 346 1.59 -6.76 22.16
CA ARG A 346 2.20 -8.09 22.32
C ARG A 346 2.59 -8.40 23.78
N HIS A 347 2.99 -7.37 24.52
CA HIS A 347 3.33 -7.52 25.95
C HIS A 347 2.09 -7.42 26.84
N LYS A 348 1.04 -6.75 26.36
CA LYS A 348 -0.23 -6.53 27.07
C LYS A 348 -1.42 -6.80 26.12
N PRO A 349 -1.80 -8.07 25.91
CA PRO A 349 -2.88 -8.44 24.96
C PRO A 349 -4.24 -7.81 25.28
N GLY A 350 -4.48 -7.47 26.55
CA GLY A 350 -5.68 -6.81 27.04
C GLY A 350 -5.81 -5.32 26.66
N LEU A 351 -4.87 -4.72 25.93
CA LEU A 351 -4.95 -3.32 25.49
C LEU A 351 -6.04 -3.12 24.42
N TRP A 352 -6.64 -1.93 24.43
CA TRP A 352 -7.63 -1.50 23.43
C TRP A 352 -7.01 -1.45 22.02
N PRO A 353 -7.69 -1.88 20.95
CA PRO A 353 -7.12 -1.80 19.59
C PRO A 353 -6.95 -0.35 19.11
N LEU A 354 -5.83 -0.05 18.46
CA LEU A 354 -5.57 1.30 17.96
C LEU A 354 -6.12 1.50 16.54
N TYR A 355 -6.95 2.53 16.34
CA TYR A 355 -7.49 2.92 15.02
C TYR A 355 -6.90 4.25 14.56
N ARG A 356 -6.92 4.51 13.23
CA ARG A 356 -6.42 5.75 12.63
C ARG A 356 -7.16 6.97 13.11
N GLY A 357 -8.49 6.90 13.13
CA GLY A 357 -9.35 7.94 13.66
C GLY A 357 -10.62 7.30 14.19
N PHE A 358 -11.10 7.73 15.36
CA PHE A 358 -12.38 7.29 15.90
C PHE A 358 -12.95 8.31 16.90
N PHE A 359 -14.24 8.17 17.16
CA PHE A 359 -15.04 9.06 17.99
C PHE A 359 -15.57 8.31 19.19
N VAL A 360 -15.63 8.98 20.34
CA VAL A 360 -16.21 8.44 21.56
C VAL A 360 -17.06 9.50 22.23
N ASP A 361 -18.30 9.15 22.56
CA ASP A 361 -19.13 9.94 23.45
C ASP A 361 -18.75 9.67 24.90
N VAL A 362 -18.43 10.72 25.64
CA VAL A 362 -17.99 10.62 27.02
C VAL A 362 -18.91 11.43 27.92
N ASN A 363 -19.36 10.77 29.00
CA ASN A 363 -20.12 11.38 30.07
C ASN A 363 -19.28 11.37 31.35
N LEU A 364 -18.98 12.56 31.88
CA LEU A 364 -18.38 12.74 33.20
C LEU A 364 -19.44 13.22 34.18
N PHE A 365 -19.63 12.48 35.26
CA PHE A 365 -20.62 12.81 36.26
C PHE A 365 -20.08 12.68 37.68
N LYS A 366 -20.66 13.44 38.60
CA LYS A 366 -20.42 13.27 40.04
C LYS A 366 -21.22 12.08 40.56
N ALA A 367 -20.56 11.15 41.23
CA ALA A 367 -21.21 9.94 41.74
C ALA A 367 -22.05 10.25 42.99
N ASN A 368 -23.34 9.93 42.94
CA ASN A 368 -24.22 9.89 44.13
C ASN A 368 -24.32 8.43 44.66
N LYS A 369 -24.69 8.24 45.94
CA LYS A 369 -24.71 6.92 46.61
C LYS A 369 -25.46 5.83 45.81
N GLU A 370 -26.59 6.17 45.19
CA GLU A 370 -27.38 5.22 44.38
C GLU A 370 -26.71 4.84 43.05
N ARG A 371 -26.16 5.82 42.31
CA ARG A 371 -25.41 5.56 41.06
C ARG A 371 -24.11 4.81 41.34
N ALA A 372 -23.43 5.12 42.43
CA ALA A 372 -22.23 4.39 42.86
C ALA A 372 -22.55 2.93 43.21
N ALA A 373 -23.68 2.68 43.87
CA ALA A 373 -24.16 1.32 44.14
C ALA A 373 -24.52 0.56 42.85
N GLY A 374 -25.15 1.22 41.87
CA GLY A 374 -25.45 0.64 40.55
C GLY A 374 -24.20 0.25 39.75
N ILE A 375 -23.19 1.13 39.73
CA ILE A 375 -21.88 0.87 39.09
C ILE A 375 -21.15 -0.28 39.79
N ALA A 376 -21.16 -0.30 41.13
CA ALA A 376 -20.54 -1.38 41.92
C ALA A 376 -21.22 -2.74 41.69
N LYS A 377 -22.55 -2.77 41.50
CA LYS A 377 -23.30 -3.99 41.21
C LYS A 377 -22.94 -4.56 39.83
N ASN A 378 -22.89 -3.71 38.80
CA ASN A 378 -22.46 -4.09 37.45
C ASN A 378 -21.00 -4.59 37.41
N ASN A 379 -20.10 -3.97 38.19
CA ASN A 379 -18.71 -4.43 38.30
C ASN A 379 -18.59 -5.80 38.99
N ASN A 380 -19.43 -6.12 39.97
CA ASN A 380 -19.42 -7.42 40.66
C ASN A 380 -19.96 -8.56 39.79
N ASP A 381 -20.98 -8.30 38.96
CA ASP A 381 -21.50 -9.28 38.00
C ASP A 381 -20.46 -9.61 36.92
N ILE A 382 -19.60 -8.65 36.56
CA ILE A 382 -18.47 -8.84 35.63
C ILE A 382 -17.37 -9.72 36.26
N VAL A 383 -17.03 -9.51 37.54
CA VAL A 383 -16.03 -10.35 38.25
C VAL A 383 -16.55 -11.78 38.48
N GLY A 384 -17.86 -11.96 38.66
CA GLY A 384 -18.50 -13.27 38.78
C GLY A 384 -18.47 -14.09 37.48
N HIS A 385 -18.65 -13.46 36.32
CA HIS A 385 -18.68 -14.14 35.03
C HIS A 385 -17.30 -14.58 34.52
N VAL A 386 -16.22 -13.96 35.01
CA VAL A 386 -14.82 -14.34 34.73
C VAL A 386 -14.39 -15.57 35.53
N ASN A 387 -14.98 -15.81 36.70
CA ASN A 387 -14.55 -16.87 37.62
C ASN A 387 -15.39 -18.16 37.56
N ASN A 388 -16.58 -18.18 36.93
CA ASN A 388 -17.52 -19.31 36.93
C ASN A 388 -17.86 -19.84 35.52
N GLY A 389 -16.86 -20.17 34.70
CA GLY A 389 -17.06 -20.80 33.39
C GLY A 389 -16.78 -22.30 33.38
N SER A 390 -17.77 -23.14 33.69
CA SER A 390 -17.74 -24.56 33.30
C SER A 390 -18.26 -24.71 31.86
N SER A 391 -17.41 -25.22 30.97
CA SER A 391 -17.74 -25.92 29.72
C SER A 391 -18.59 -25.22 28.64
N THR A 392 -18.24 -23.98 28.27
CA THR A 392 -18.23 -23.50 26.86
C THR A 392 -17.28 -22.32 26.80
N SER A 393 -16.08 -22.57 26.30
CA SER A 393 -14.97 -21.63 26.29
C SER A 393 -15.27 -20.43 25.37
N THR A 394 -15.89 -19.38 25.92
CA THR A 394 -15.65 -18.01 25.45
C THR A 394 -14.25 -17.64 25.91
N ILE A 395 -13.26 -18.23 25.22
CA ILE A 395 -11.89 -17.75 25.25
C ILE A 395 -11.99 -16.24 25.02
N ASP A 396 -11.48 -15.48 25.97
CA ASP A 396 -11.17 -14.06 25.84
C ASP A 396 -10.61 -13.88 24.44
N GLY A 397 -11.46 -13.43 23.52
CA GLY A 397 -11.28 -13.62 22.09
C GLY A 397 -9.98 -12.97 21.71
N LEU A 398 -8.92 -13.80 21.66
CA LEU A 398 -7.60 -13.39 21.25
C LEU A 398 -7.86 -12.68 19.93
N ALA A 399 -7.43 -11.43 19.84
CA ALA A 399 -7.13 -10.85 18.55
C ALA A 399 -6.09 -11.82 17.98
N ASN A 400 -6.56 -12.83 17.25
CA ASN A 400 -5.73 -13.82 16.59
C ASN A 400 -4.65 -12.99 15.93
N GLU A 401 -3.39 -13.30 16.22
CA GLU A 401 -2.26 -12.58 15.64
C GLU A 401 -2.27 -12.66 14.09
N ASP A 402 -3.19 -13.46 13.54
CA ASP A 402 -3.58 -13.62 12.14
C ASP A 402 -4.70 -12.70 11.61
N ALA A 403 -5.41 -11.95 12.47
CA ALA A 403 -6.68 -11.26 12.13
C ALA A 403 -6.56 -9.84 11.53
N ASN A 404 -5.37 -9.34 11.23
CA ASN A 404 -5.19 -7.95 10.75
C ASN A 404 -4.49 -7.84 9.38
N LEU A 405 -4.31 -8.95 8.67
CA LEU A 405 -3.74 -8.90 7.34
C LEU A 405 -4.81 -8.43 6.34
N MET A 406 -4.77 -7.13 6.03
CA MET A 406 -5.63 -6.48 5.04
C MET A 406 -4.77 -5.73 4.03
N ILE A 407 -5.13 -5.83 2.75
CA ILE A 407 -4.48 -5.11 1.66
C ILE A 407 -5.52 -4.38 0.82
N LYS A 408 -5.14 -3.20 0.32
CA LYS A 408 -5.95 -2.40 -0.61
C LYS A 408 -5.30 -2.46 -1.97
N LEU A 409 -6.02 -3.00 -2.95
CA LEU A 409 -5.52 -3.28 -4.29
C LEU A 409 -6.20 -2.33 -5.27
N LYS A 410 -5.48 -1.33 -5.78
CA LYS A 410 -6.05 -0.29 -6.66
C LYS A 410 -5.74 -0.54 -8.14
N PHE A 411 -6.68 -0.22 -9.02
CA PHE A 411 -6.53 -0.36 -10.48
C PHE A 411 -5.91 0.89 -11.13
N LEU A 412 -5.16 0.70 -12.22
CA LEU A 412 -4.44 1.77 -12.91
C LEU A 412 -5.39 2.81 -13.53
N THR A 413 -6.54 2.40 -14.05
CA THR A 413 -7.58 3.28 -14.63
C THR A 413 -8.07 4.34 -13.64
N TYR A 414 -8.23 3.96 -12.37
CA TYR A 414 -8.50 4.90 -11.27
C TYR A 414 -7.25 5.68 -10.85
N LYS A 415 -6.10 5.01 -10.69
CA LYS A 415 -4.85 5.66 -10.26
C LYS A 415 -4.44 6.79 -11.22
N LEU A 416 -4.67 6.61 -12.51
CA LEU A 416 -4.49 7.62 -13.54
C LEU A 416 -5.24 8.92 -13.18
N ARG A 417 -6.54 8.83 -12.92
CA ARG A 417 -7.38 10.02 -12.66
C ARG A 417 -7.03 10.67 -11.32
N THR A 418 -6.93 9.87 -10.28
CA THR A 418 -6.76 10.38 -8.91
C THR A 418 -5.32 10.80 -8.62
N PHE A 419 -4.34 9.96 -8.94
CA PHE A 419 -2.95 10.20 -8.53
C PHE A 419 -2.11 10.87 -9.62
N LEU A 420 -2.30 10.51 -10.90
CA LEU A 420 -1.51 11.12 -11.97
C LEU A 420 -2.10 12.44 -12.43
N ILE A 421 -3.43 12.55 -12.58
CA ILE A 421 -4.09 13.79 -12.98
C ILE A 421 -4.35 14.69 -11.76
N ARG A 422 -5.33 14.37 -10.90
CA ARG A 422 -5.79 15.27 -9.81
C ARG A 422 -4.66 15.70 -8.88
N ASN A 423 -3.95 14.75 -8.27
CA ASN A 423 -2.87 15.07 -7.33
C ASN A 423 -1.66 15.71 -8.02
N GLY A 424 -1.48 15.46 -9.32
CA GLY A 424 -0.40 16.04 -10.11
C GLY A 424 -0.66 17.47 -10.59
N LEU A 425 -1.90 17.98 -10.51
CA LEU A 425 -2.28 19.33 -10.95
C LEU A 425 -1.41 20.40 -10.26
N SER A 426 -1.23 20.32 -8.94
CA SER A 426 -0.42 21.31 -8.20
C SER A 426 1.00 21.40 -8.75
N ILE A 427 1.64 20.26 -9.02
CA ILE A 427 3.01 20.19 -9.54
C ILE A 427 3.05 20.74 -10.98
N LEU A 428 2.08 20.36 -11.82
CA LEU A 428 2.00 20.84 -13.19
C LEU A 428 1.86 22.36 -13.29
N PHE A 429 1.02 22.97 -12.45
CA PHE A 429 0.75 24.40 -12.49
C PHE A 429 1.79 25.23 -11.73
N LYS A 430 2.38 24.72 -10.65
CA LYS A 430 3.40 25.44 -9.86
C LYS A 430 4.83 25.25 -10.41
N ASP A 431 5.20 24.02 -10.72
CA ASP A 431 6.58 23.64 -11.04
C ASP A 431 6.79 23.33 -12.55
N GLY A 432 5.69 23.21 -13.30
CA GLY A 432 5.69 23.07 -14.75
C GLY A 432 5.73 21.63 -15.28
N PRO A 433 5.65 21.45 -16.62
CA PRO A 433 5.52 20.12 -17.24
C PRO A 433 6.68 19.17 -16.97
N ALA A 434 7.91 19.68 -16.85
CA ALA A 434 9.08 18.84 -16.57
C ALA A 434 9.02 18.21 -15.16
N ALA A 435 8.61 18.99 -14.16
CA ALA A 435 8.38 18.51 -12.80
C ALA A 435 7.19 17.54 -12.75
N TYR A 436 6.12 17.83 -13.49
CA TYR A 436 4.97 16.93 -13.61
C TYR A 436 5.37 15.56 -14.21
N ARG A 437 6.21 15.56 -15.25
CA ARG A 437 6.77 14.34 -15.84
C ARG A 437 7.61 13.53 -14.86
N ALA A 438 8.50 14.20 -14.14
CA ALA A 438 9.27 13.55 -13.07
C ALA A 438 8.35 12.92 -12.02
N TYR A 439 7.30 13.63 -11.63
CA TYR A 439 6.30 13.17 -10.68
C TYR A 439 5.56 11.92 -11.16
N TYR A 440 4.93 11.94 -12.34
CA TYR A 440 4.12 10.81 -12.80
C TYR A 440 4.96 9.57 -13.11
N LEU A 441 6.20 9.74 -13.61
CA LEU A 441 7.13 8.63 -13.84
C LEU A 441 7.53 7.97 -12.52
N ARG A 442 7.80 8.77 -11.48
CA ARG A 442 8.09 8.26 -10.13
C ARG A 442 6.92 7.46 -9.58
N GLN A 443 5.69 7.96 -9.72
CA GLN A 443 4.49 7.26 -9.25
C GLN A 443 4.34 5.90 -9.93
N MET A 444 4.43 5.85 -11.26
CA MET A 444 4.35 4.58 -12.01
C MET A 444 5.47 3.60 -11.65
N LYS A 445 6.69 4.10 -11.37
CA LYS A 445 7.81 3.28 -10.88
C LYS A 445 7.49 2.65 -9.52
N ILE A 446 7.00 3.45 -8.57
CA ILE A 446 6.60 2.99 -7.22
C ILE A 446 5.51 1.92 -7.31
N TRP A 447 4.57 2.06 -8.25
CA TRP A 447 3.48 1.10 -8.42
C TRP A 447 3.89 -0.19 -9.14
N GLY A 448 5.09 -0.25 -9.70
CA GLY A 448 5.53 -1.38 -10.53
C GLY A 448 4.80 -1.45 -11.88
N THR A 449 4.32 -0.32 -12.41
CA THR A 449 3.64 -0.27 -13.71
C THR A 449 4.57 -0.76 -14.82
N SER A 450 4.04 -1.55 -15.75
CA SER A 450 4.80 -2.16 -16.84
C SER A 450 5.43 -1.12 -17.77
N ALA A 451 6.61 -1.44 -18.32
CA ALA A 451 7.34 -0.50 -19.18
C ALA A 451 6.55 -0.08 -20.43
N GLY A 452 5.74 -0.99 -20.98
CA GLY A 452 4.80 -0.69 -22.06
C GLY A 452 3.78 0.37 -21.64
N LYS A 453 3.06 0.12 -20.54
CA LYS A 453 2.06 1.06 -20.01
C LYS A 453 2.65 2.38 -19.55
N GLN A 454 3.85 2.40 -18.99
CA GLN A 454 4.54 3.65 -18.66
C GLN A 454 4.73 4.55 -19.89
N ARG A 455 5.12 3.98 -21.04
CA ARG A 455 5.28 4.76 -22.29
C ARG A 455 3.94 5.28 -22.80
N GLU A 456 2.92 4.43 -22.83
CA GLU A 456 1.56 4.80 -23.26
C GLU A 456 0.96 5.92 -22.39
N LEU A 457 1.03 5.76 -21.05
CA LEU A 457 0.55 6.76 -20.11
C LEU A 457 1.35 8.06 -20.18
N SER A 458 2.68 8.00 -20.29
CA SER A 458 3.51 9.21 -20.38
C SER A 458 3.11 10.06 -21.59
N LYS A 459 2.89 9.43 -22.76
CA LYS A 459 2.43 10.13 -23.95
C LYS A 459 1.10 10.84 -23.71
N MET A 460 0.13 10.13 -23.14
CA MET A 460 -1.20 10.70 -22.85
C MET A 460 -1.12 11.84 -21.81
N LEU A 461 -0.32 11.68 -20.76
CA LEU A 461 -0.15 12.68 -19.70
C LEU A 461 0.61 13.93 -20.17
N ASP A 462 1.53 13.79 -21.10
CA ASP A 462 2.19 14.92 -21.77
C ASP A 462 1.17 15.71 -22.61
N GLU A 463 0.30 15.03 -23.36
CA GLU A 463 -0.79 15.67 -24.10
C GLU A 463 -1.81 16.35 -23.17
N TRP A 464 -2.16 15.70 -22.06
CA TRP A 464 -3.00 16.26 -21.00
C TRP A 464 -2.41 17.56 -20.44
N ALA A 465 -1.11 17.55 -20.13
CA ALA A 465 -0.41 18.71 -19.57
C ALA A 465 -0.45 19.92 -20.53
N VAL A 466 -0.30 19.68 -21.83
CA VAL A 466 -0.42 20.73 -22.87
C VAL A 466 -1.86 21.22 -22.98
N TYR A 467 -2.83 20.29 -23.05
CA TYR A 467 -4.25 20.60 -23.15
C TYR A 467 -4.72 21.50 -22.01
N ILE A 468 -4.48 21.08 -20.76
CA ILE A 468 -5.03 21.76 -19.59
C ILE A 468 -4.37 23.11 -19.33
N ARG A 469 -3.05 23.22 -19.58
CA ARG A 469 -2.35 24.52 -19.46
C ARG A 469 -2.81 25.51 -20.53
N ARG A 470 -3.11 25.05 -21.74
CA ARG A 470 -3.66 25.92 -22.79
C ARG A 470 -5.06 26.42 -22.43
N LYS A 471 -5.88 25.57 -21.81
CA LYS A 471 -7.26 25.91 -21.46
C LYS A 471 -7.36 26.77 -20.18
N CYS A 472 -6.61 26.45 -19.14
CA CYS A 472 -6.68 27.12 -17.83
C CYS A 472 -5.63 28.24 -17.64
N GLY A 473 -4.66 28.37 -18.55
CA GLY A 473 -3.54 29.30 -18.40
C GLY A 473 -2.71 28.98 -17.16
N ASN A 474 -2.51 29.97 -16.29
CA ASN A 474 -1.81 29.82 -15.00
C ASN A 474 -2.75 29.55 -13.82
N ARG A 475 -4.07 29.49 -14.05
CA ARG A 475 -5.04 29.24 -12.98
C ARG A 475 -5.13 27.74 -12.74
N GLN A 476 -4.74 27.30 -11.55
CA GLN A 476 -4.83 25.88 -11.18
C GLN A 476 -6.30 25.43 -11.17
N LEU A 477 -6.58 24.33 -11.85
CA LEU A 477 -7.88 23.65 -11.80
C LEU A 477 -8.13 23.10 -10.38
N SER A 478 -9.34 23.28 -9.87
CA SER A 478 -9.72 22.75 -8.56
C SER A 478 -9.76 21.21 -8.57
N SER A 479 -9.19 20.60 -7.54
CA SER A 479 -9.21 19.14 -7.35
C SER A 479 -10.63 18.59 -7.12
N ALA A 480 -11.58 19.42 -6.67
CA ALA A 480 -12.95 19.01 -6.42
C ALA A 480 -13.78 18.83 -7.70
N ILE A 481 -13.40 19.48 -8.80
CA ILE A 481 -14.14 19.46 -10.08
C ILE A 481 -13.27 19.07 -11.29
N TYR A 482 -12.09 18.48 -11.05
CA TYR A 482 -11.11 18.22 -12.10
C TYR A 482 -11.60 17.30 -13.21
N LEU A 483 -12.58 16.42 -12.94
CA LEU A 483 -13.13 15.50 -13.94
C LEU A 483 -13.93 16.25 -15.02
N SER A 484 -14.36 17.48 -14.79
CA SER A 484 -15.01 18.31 -15.82
C SER A 484 -14.09 18.60 -16.99
N GLU A 485 -12.78 18.57 -16.75
CA GLU A 485 -11.75 18.76 -17.76
C GLU A 485 -11.09 17.44 -18.16
N ALA A 486 -10.84 16.56 -17.19
CA ALA A 486 -10.17 15.29 -17.44
C ALA A 486 -11.03 14.31 -18.24
N GLU A 487 -12.33 14.16 -17.94
CA GLU A 487 -13.19 13.18 -18.62
C GLU A 487 -13.38 13.48 -20.12
N PRO A 488 -13.69 14.73 -20.55
CA PRO A 488 -13.78 15.04 -21.97
C PRO A 488 -12.46 14.81 -22.72
N PHE A 489 -11.32 15.14 -22.09
CA PHE A 489 -10.01 14.86 -22.66
C PHE A 489 -9.77 13.36 -22.83
N LEU A 490 -10.02 12.57 -21.78
CA LEU A 490 -9.84 11.12 -21.79
C LEU A 490 -10.77 10.44 -22.80
N GLU A 491 -12.02 10.89 -22.91
CA GLU A 491 -12.98 10.40 -23.91
C GLU A 491 -12.48 10.66 -25.34
N GLN A 492 -11.99 11.87 -25.63
CA GLN A 492 -11.41 12.19 -26.94
C GLN A 492 -10.14 11.39 -27.22
N TYR A 493 -9.31 11.16 -26.21
CA TYR A 493 -8.09 10.36 -26.35
C TYR A 493 -8.43 8.89 -26.64
N ALA A 494 -9.43 8.34 -25.96
CA ALA A 494 -9.90 6.97 -26.11
C ALA A 494 -10.50 6.69 -27.49
N LYS A 495 -11.28 7.63 -28.05
CA LYS A 495 -11.89 7.51 -29.39
C LYS A 495 -10.87 7.37 -30.53
N ARG A 496 -9.58 7.68 -30.30
CA ARG A 496 -8.53 7.59 -31.33
C ARG A 496 -8.11 6.16 -31.65
N SER A 497 -8.23 5.22 -30.71
CA SER A 497 -7.87 3.81 -30.94
C SER A 497 -8.40 2.87 -29.83
N PRO A 498 -8.66 1.58 -30.13
CA PRO A 498 -9.00 0.58 -29.12
C PRO A 498 -7.95 0.45 -28.01
N GLU A 499 -6.67 0.60 -28.32
CA GLU A 499 -5.56 0.54 -27.36
C GLU A 499 -5.63 1.69 -26.36
N ASN A 500 -5.97 2.90 -26.81
CA ASN A 500 -6.19 4.04 -25.93
C ASN A 500 -7.41 3.84 -25.02
N GLN A 501 -8.50 3.26 -25.54
CA GLN A 501 -9.68 2.91 -24.75
C GLN A 501 -9.34 1.88 -23.66
N ALA A 502 -8.53 0.87 -23.96
CA ALA A 502 -8.06 -0.11 -22.97
C ALA A 502 -7.14 0.53 -21.92
N LEU A 503 -6.29 1.48 -22.32
CA LEU A 503 -5.36 2.19 -21.42
C LEU A 503 -6.08 3.02 -20.35
N ILE A 504 -7.13 3.76 -20.73
CA ILE A 504 -7.78 4.73 -19.86
C ILE A 504 -9.05 4.19 -19.18
N GLY A 505 -9.59 3.07 -19.66
CA GLY A 505 -10.87 2.51 -19.23
C GLY A 505 -12.06 3.29 -19.79
N SER A 506 -13.20 3.28 -19.11
CA SER A 506 -14.38 4.08 -19.51
C SER A 506 -14.16 5.58 -19.27
N ALA A 507 -14.61 6.44 -20.19
CA ALA A 507 -14.59 7.89 -20.03
C ALA A 507 -15.83 8.55 -20.69
N GLY A 508 -16.15 9.78 -20.28
CA GLY A 508 -17.19 10.60 -20.91
C GLY A 508 -18.54 10.64 -20.18
N ASN A 509 -18.61 10.23 -18.91
CA ASN A 509 -19.82 10.39 -18.10
C ASN A 509 -20.10 11.89 -17.84
N LEU A 510 -21.09 12.46 -18.54
CA LEU A 510 -21.52 13.87 -18.49
C LEU A 510 -22.28 14.25 -17.21
N VAL A 511 -21.72 13.96 -16.04
CA VAL A 511 -22.22 14.49 -14.76
C VAL A 511 -21.54 15.83 -14.51
N LYS A 512 -22.25 16.95 -14.57
CA LYS A 512 -21.68 18.30 -14.39
C LYS A 512 -21.70 18.72 -12.91
N THR A 513 -20.65 18.37 -12.18
CA THR A 513 -20.57 18.66 -10.74
C THR A 513 -20.64 20.15 -10.39
N GLU A 514 -20.14 21.03 -11.26
CA GLU A 514 -20.23 22.50 -11.10
C GLU A 514 -21.65 23.00 -10.90
N ASP A 515 -22.63 22.23 -11.38
CA ASP A 515 -24.01 22.51 -11.08
C ASP A 515 -24.23 22.25 -9.59
N PHE A 516 -24.25 21.03 -9.10
CA PHE A 516 -24.76 20.75 -7.75
C PHE A 516 -23.69 20.64 -6.64
N LEU A 517 -22.45 21.10 -6.85
CA LEU A 517 -21.37 20.99 -5.85
C LEU A 517 -21.77 21.67 -4.53
N ALA A 518 -21.53 20.96 -3.42
CA ALA A 518 -21.71 21.51 -2.08
C ALA A 518 -20.73 22.67 -1.81
N VAL A 519 -21.23 23.70 -1.13
CA VAL A 519 -20.42 24.79 -0.59
C VAL A 519 -19.74 24.28 0.68
N VAL A 520 -18.43 24.50 0.78
CA VAL A 520 -17.65 24.18 1.98
C VAL A 520 -16.98 25.48 2.45
N GLU A 521 -17.52 26.12 3.49
CA GLU A 521 -16.90 27.30 4.12
C GLU A 521 -15.59 26.89 4.82
N GLY A 522 -14.54 27.70 4.63
CA GLY A 522 -13.26 27.54 5.33
C GLY A 522 -12.21 26.68 4.63
N GLY A 523 -12.47 26.15 3.43
CA GLY A 523 -11.47 25.36 2.69
C GLY A 523 -11.07 24.05 3.38
N MET A 524 -11.89 23.58 4.32
CA MET A 524 -11.72 22.29 4.99
C MET A 524 -12.03 21.19 3.97
N ASP A 525 -10.99 20.56 3.42
CA ASP A 525 -11.14 19.33 2.66
C ASP A 525 -11.56 18.17 3.60
N GLU A 526 -11.81 16.98 3.03
CA GLU A 526 -12.01 15.74 3.81
C GLU A 526 -10.88 15.45 4.81
N GLU A 527 -9.76 16.16 4.71
CA GLU A 527 -8.60 16.11 5.58
C GLU A 527 -8.55 17.29 6.57
N GLY A 528 -9.70 17.72 7.09
CA GLY A 528 -9.87 18.75 8.13
C GLY A 528 -8.59 19.18 8.86
N ASP A 529 -8.08 20.35 8.48
CA ASP A 529 -6.92 21.06 9.03
C ASP A 529 -5.62 20.23 9.16
N LEU A 530 -4.79 20.32 8.12
CA LEU A 530 -3.35 20.47 8.27
C LEU A 530 -2.94 21.80 7.64
N ALA A 531 -2.72 22.82 8.48
CA ALA A 531 -1.82 23.89 8.09
C ALA A 531 -0.54 23.24 7.57
N THR A 532 -0.24 23.49 6.30
CA THR A 532 0.92 22.96 5.59
C THR A 532 2.18 23.48 6.28
N GLU A 533 2.74 22.73 7.23
CA GLU A 533 4.18 22.82 7.46
C GLU A 533 4.83 22.42 6.14
N ARG A 534 5.40 23.44 5.50
CA ARG A 534 6.01 23.42 4.16
C ARG A 534 6.77 22.11 3.91
N GLU A 535 6.18 21.23 3.11
CA GLU A 535 6.97 20.32 2.29
C GLU A 535 7.56 21.17 1.15
N GLU A 536 8.86 21.45 1.26
CA GLU A 536 9.61 22.08 0.18
C GLU A 536 9.58 21.16 -1.05
N ALA A 537 9.15 21.73 -2.18
CA ALA A 537 9.03 21.05 -3.47
C ALA A 537 10.41 20.49 -3.92
N PRO A 538 10.50 19.21 -4.33
CA PRO A 538 11.72 18.70 -4.93
C PRO A 538 11.84 19.19 -6.38
N ALA A 539 12.95 19.86 -6.69
CA ALA A 539 13.29 20.25 -8.06
C ALA A 539 13.41 19.01 -8.99
N SER A 540 12.87 19.17 -10.20
CA SER A 540 12.68 18.22 -11.31
C SER A 540 13.92 17.42 -11.75
N LEU A 541 13.75 16.13 -12.09
CA LEU A 541 14.71 15.30 -12.85
C LEU A 541 14.04 14.30 -13.81
N SER A 542 14.73 14.05 -14.94
CA SER A 542 14.42 13.20 -16.09
C SER A 542 15.04 11.77 -15.98
N PRO A 543 14.79 10.81 -16.91
CA PRO A 543 14.84 9.38 -16.62
C PRO A 543 16.23 8.73 -16.65
N SER A 544 16.42 7.76 -15.76
CA SER A 544 17.59 6.88 -15.61
C SER A 544 17.72 5.86 -16.75
N VAL A 545 18.89 5.84 -17.41
CA VAL A 545 19.29 4.82 -18.40
C VAL A 545 19.86 3.61 -17.66
N LYS A 546 19.34 2.42 -18.00
CA LYS A 546 20.06 1.15 -17.81
C LYS A 546 21.22 1.14 -18.80
N ASP A 547 22.43 0.85 -18.34
CA ASP A 547 23.28 -0.19 -18.93
C ASP A 547 24.58 -0.35 -18.12
N THR A 548 25.06 -1.58 -18.15
CA THR A 548 26.35 -2.13 -17.70
C THR A 548 27.50 -1.11 -17.70
N ILE A 549 28.32 -1.13 -16.64
CA ILE A 549 29.52 -0.28 -16.49
C ILE A 549 30.41 -0.48 -17.73
N GLN A 550 30.37 0.47 -18.67
CA GLN A 550 31.30 0.49 -19.79
C GLN A 550 32.66 1.00 -19.28
N LYS A 551 33.74 0.34 -19.69
CA LYS A 551 35.14 0.59 -19.27
C LYS A 551 35.68 2.01 -19.55
N THR A 552 34.89 2.93 -20.09
CA THR A 552 35.30 4.27 -20.53
C THR A 552 34.87 5.41 -19.58
N GLU A 553 34.29 5.10 -18.41
CA GLU A 553 33.64 6.08 -17.53
C GLU A 553 34.18 6.07 -16.07
N GLY A 554 34.07 7.19 -15.35
CA GLY A 554 34.56 7.35 -13.96
C GLY A 554 33.70 6.61 -12.91
N LEU A 555 34.24 6.39 -11.70
CA LEU A 555 33.55 5.70 -10.60
C LEU A 555 33.55 6.54 -9.32
N ILE A 556 32.40 6.66 -8.66
CA ILE A 556 32.24 7.38 -7.39
C ILE A 556 31.86 6.38 -6.30
N VAL A 557 32.73 6.18 -5.32
CA VAL A 557 32.45 5.36 -4.14
C VAL A 557 31.99 6.27 -3.01
N PHE A 558 30.79 6.05 -2.46
CA PHE A 558 30.23 6.90 -1.41
C PHE A 558 29.59 6.09 -0.28
N PHE A 559 29.37 6.72 0.89
CA PHE A 559 29.05 6.00 2.13
C PHE A 559 27.71 6.42 2.74
N PRO A 560 26.61 5.71 2.45
CA PRO A 560 25.37 5.77 3.22
C PRO A 560 25.54 5.11 4.60
N GLY A 561 26.23 5.80 5.50
CA GLY A 561 26.46 5.37 6.87
C GLY A 561 26.37 6.52 7.87
N ILE A 562 26.63 6.19 9.15
CA ILE A 562 26.73 7.15 10.25
C ILE A 562 28.18 7.19 10.77
N PRO A 563 28.60 8.23 11.52
CA PRO A 563 29.96 8.28 12.07
C PRO A 563 30.29 6.99 12.85
N GLY A 564 31.53 6.52 12.78
CA GLY A 564 31.93 5.23 13.38
C GLY A 564 31.83 4.01 12.45
N CYS A 565 31.28 4.15 11.24
CA CYS A 565 31.24 3.09 10.23
C CYS A 565 32.60 2.75 9.56
N ALA A 566 33.71 3.33 10.04
CA ALA A 566 35.07 3.17 9.53
C ALA A 566 35.33 3.68 8.09
N LYS A 567 34.46 4.53 7.52
CA LYS A 567 34.60 5.15 6.18
C LYS A 567 36.00 5.72 5.86
N SER A 568 36.56 6.54 6.74
CA SER A 568 37.83 7.24 6.49
C SER A 568 39.02 6.31 6.59
N ALA A 569 38.99 5.36 7.54
CA ALA A 569 39.99 4.30 7.64
C ALA A 569 39.95 3.41 6.39
N LEU A 570 38.76 3.03 5.93
CA LEU A 570 38.56 2.24 4.73
C LEU A 570 39.07 2.97 3.48
N CYS A 571 38.79 4.26 3.33
CA CYS A 571 39.33 5.04 2.21
C CYS A 571 40.86 5.09 2.20
N LYS A 572 41.48 5.22 3.38
CA LYS A 572 42.95 5.23 3.52
C LYS A 572 43.57 3.90 3.11
N GLU A 573 42.99 2.78 3.54
CA GLU A 573 43.48 1.45 3.16
C GLU A 573 43.27 1.19 1.66
N LEU A 574 42.09 1.53 1.12
CA LEU A 574 41.80 1.36 -0.31
C LEU A 574 42.72 2.19 -1.22
N LEU A 575 43.20 3.35 -0.76
CA LEU A 575 44.19 4.15 -1.49
C LEU A 575 45.60 3.50 -1.51
N ASN A 576 45.95 2.76 -0.46
CA ASN A 576 47.27 2.16 -0.30
C ASN A 576 47.36 0.73 -0.85
N THR A 577 46.25 0.16 -1.33
CA THR A 577 46.19 -1.20 -1.87
C THR A 577 47.10 -1.38 -3.11
N PRO A 578 48.07 -2.30 -3.09
CA PRO A 578 48.94 -2.59 -4.23
C PRO A 578 48.13 -3.05 -5.45
N GLY A 579 48.35 -2.42 -6.62
CA GLY A 579 47.60 -2.72 -7.86
C GLY A 579 46.21 -2.08 -7.95
N GLY A 580 45.89 -1.15 -7.03
CA GLY A 580 44.60 -0.45 -7.01
C GLY A 580 43.41 -1.38 -6.84
N LEU A 581 42.26 -1.00 -7.40
CA LEU A 581 41.05 -1.84 -7.40
C LEU A 581 41.07 -2.92 -8.51
N GLY A 582 42.24 -3.27 -9.06
CA GLY A 582 42.37 -4.19 -10.20
C GLY A 582 41.88 -3.56 -11.52
N ASP A 583 42.04 -2.24 -11.62
CA ASP A 583 41.56 -1.32 -12.64
C ASP A 583 42.69 -0.32 -12.96
N ASP A 584 42.81 0.12 -14.20
CA ASP A 584 43.82 1.08 -14.67
C ASP A 584 43.47 2.55 -14.35
N ARG A 585 42.27 2.82 -13.81
CA ARG A 585 41.84 4.15 -13.36
C ARG A 585 42.60 4.60 -12.10
N PRO A 586 43.07 5.86 -12.05
CA PRO A 586 43.68 6.43 -10.84
C PRO A 586 42.65 6.59 -9.72
N VAL A 587 43.00 6.16 -8.51
CA VAL A 587 42.15 6.29 -7.31
C VAL A 587 42.53 7.56 -6.55
N GLN A 588 41.54 8.38 -6.19
CA GLN A 588 41.71 9.56 -5.33
C GLN A 588 40.68 9.55 -4.21
N SER A 589 41.06 9.99 -3.00
CA SER A 589 40.14 10.17 -1.88
C SER A 589 39.98 11.64 -1.55
N LEU A 590 38.74 12.06 -1.32
CA LEU A 590 38.39 13.42 -0.93
C LEU A 590 37.69 13.35 0.42
N MET A 591 38.35 13.82 1.47
CA MET A 591 37.84 13.77 2.84
C MET A 591 36.97 14.99 3.15
N GLY A 592 35.70 14.74 3.49
CA GLY A 592 34.72 15.79 3.72
C GLY A 592 35.04 16.70 4.90
N ASP A 593 35.66 16.16 5.96
CA ASP A 593 36.01 16.91 7.17
C ASP A 593 37.15 17.93 6.92
N LEU A 594 37.96 17.74 5.87
CA LEU A 594 39.04 18.67 5.49
C LEU A 594 38.59 19.72 4.47
N ILE A 595 37.41 19.54 3.88
CA ILE A 595 36.88 20.37 2.80
C ILE A 595 35.92 21.41 3.38
N LYS A 596 36.37 22.67 3.42
CA LYS A 596 35.50 23.82 3.76
C LYS A 596 34.48 24.08 2.63
N GLY A 597 33.23 24.39 2.98
CA GLY A 597 32.16 24.74 2.05
C GLY A 597 31.29 23.56 1.58
N ARG A 598 30.68 23.68 0.38
CA ARG A 598 29.81 22.63 -0.19
C ARG A 598 30.65 21.47 -0.73
N TYR A 599 30.56 20.30 -0.10
CA TYR A 599 31.38 19.12 -0.41
C TYR A 599 31.01 18.42 -1.72
N TRP A 600 29.74 18.03 -1.90
CA TRP A 600 29.31 17.27 -3.08
C TRP A 600 29.50 18.04 -4.41
N PRO A 601 29.32 19.38 -4.47
CA PRO A 601 29.72 20.15 -5.64
C PRO A 601 31.21 20.06 -5.99
N LYS A 602 32.10 19.96 -4.99
CA LYS A 602 33.53 19.74 -5.23
C LYS A 602 33.83 18.34 -5.80
N ILE A 603 33.09 17.32 -5.37
CA ILE A 603 33.15 16.00 -6.00
C ILE A 603 32.74 16.11 -7.49
N ALA A 604 31.68 16.86 -7.80
CA ALA A 604 31.25 17.10 -9.17
C ALA A 604 32.33 17.80 -10.02
N ASP A 605 33.00 18.81 -9.46
CA ASP A 605 34.10 19.50 -10.13
C ASP A 605 35.28 18.56 -10.41
N GLU A 606 35.66 17.71 -9.46
CA GLU A 606 36.74 16.75 -9.65
C GLU A 606 36.37 15.64 -10.65
N CYS A 607 35.11 15.16 -10.64
CA CYS A 607 34.60 14.26 -11.68
C CYS A 607 34.69 14.89 -13.08
N ARG A 608 34.42 16.20 -13.22
CA ARG A 608 34.55 16.92 -14.49
C ARG A 608 36.01 17.10 -14.92
N LYS A 609 36.91 17.40 -13.98
CA LYS A 609 38.34 17.57 -14.28
C LYS A 609 39.03 16.25 -14.65
N LYS A 610 38.65 15.16 -13.97
CA LYS A 610 39.24 13.82 -14.13
C LYS A 610 38.13 12.79 -14.40
N PRO A 611 37.54 12.80 -15.61
CA PRO A 611 36.41 11.91 -15.94
C PRO A 611 36.78 10.42 -15.89
N TYR A 612 38.06 10.09 -16.06
CA TYR A 612 38.59 8.73 -15.95
C TYR A 612 39.34 8.54 -14.62
N SER A 613 38.59 8.47 -13.51
CA SER A 613 39.16 8.24 -12.17
C SER A 613 38.16 7.53 -11.25
N ILE A 614 38.68 6.92 -10.17
CA ILE A 614 37.88 6.40 -9.06
C ILE A 614 37.97 7.39 -7.90
N ILE A 615 36.84 7.95 -7.49
CA ILE A 615 36.75 8.91 -6.40
C ILE A 615 36.15 8.24 -5.17
N LEU A 616 36.94 8.13 -4.10
CA LEU A 616 36.47 7.74 -2.78
C LEU A 616 35.95 8.99 -2.05
N ALA A 617 34.64 9.17 -2.06
CA ALA A 617 33.96 10.29 -1.42
C ALA A 617 33.80 10.03 0.08
N ASP A 618 34.84 10.33 0.87
CA ASP A 618 34.86 10.15 2.33
C ASP A 618 34.01 11.21 3.05
N LYS A 619 32.69 11.05 2.93
CA LYS A 619 31.66 11.78 3.69
C LYS A 619 30.41 10.92 3.85
N ASN A 620 29.73 11.09 4.98
CA ASN A 620 28.42 10.45 5.17
C ASN A 620 27.42 10.99 4.14
N ALA A 621 26.68 10.08 3.51
CA ALA A 621 25.60 10.37 2.58
C ALA A 621 24.26 9.88 3.16
N PRO A 622 23.69 10.57 4.17
CA PRO A 622 22.65 9.98 5.01
C PRO A 622 21.22 10.11 4.46
N ASN A 623 21.00 10.92 3.44
CA ASN A 623 19.65 11.24 2.98
C ASN A 623 19.55 11.23 1.45
N GLU A 624 18.31 11.18 0.97
CA GLU A 624 17.99 11.14 -0.46
C GLU A 624 18.43 12.40 -1.21
N GLU A 625 18.51 13.56 -0.54
CA GLU A 625 19.00 14.79 -1.15
C GLU A 625 20.46 14.67 -1.60
N VAL A 626 21.29 14.03 -0.78
CA VAL A 626 22.68 13.74 -1.13
C VAL A 626 22.74 12.70 -2.25
N TRP A 627 21.93 11.65 -2.18
CA TRP A 627 21.90 10.62 -3.23
C TRP A 627 21.49 11.20 -4.59
N LYS A 628 20.50 12.11 -4.62
CA LYS A 628 20.12 12.86 -5.83
C LYS A 628 21.25 13.70 -6.39
N GLN A 629 22.07 14.33 -5.54
CA GLN A 629 23.26 15.06 -6.00
C GLN A 629 24.24 14.12 -6.68
N ILE A 630 24.42 12.90 -6.15
CA ILE A 630 25.27 11.87 -6.74
C ILE A 630 24.71 11.36 -8.07
N GLU A 631 23.42 11.07 -8.15
CA GLU A 631 22.74 10.71 -9.41
C GLU A 631 22.93 11.80 -10.48
N ASN A 632 22.75 13.07 -10.12
CA ASN A 632 22.99 14.19 -11.03
C ASN A 632 24.44 14.29 -11.51
N MET A 633 25.39 14.03 -10.61
CA MET A 633 26.81 13.96 -10.98
C MET A 633 27.03 12.84 -12.00
N CYS A 634 26.53 11.64 -11.72
CA CYS A 634 26.57 10.49 -12.62
C CYS A 634 26.01 10.81 -14.01
N HIS A 635 24.84 11.45 -14.08
CA HIS A 635 24.24 11.86 -15.36
C HIS A 635 25.09 12.88 -16.12
N SER A 636 25.67 13.86 -15.42
CA SER A 636 26.42 14.96 -16.06
C SER A 636 27.83 14.56 -16.51
N THR A 637 28.49 13.65 -15.81
CA THR A 637 29.88 13.23 -16.10
C THR A 637 29.97 11.82 -16.67
N ARG A 638 28.82 11.17 -16.87
CA ARG A 638 28.70 9.73 -17.18
C ARG A 638 29.40 8.82 -16.18
N ALA A 639 29.66 9.28 -14.95
CA ALA A 639 30.30 8.44 -13.95
C ALA A 639 29.27 7.44 -13.37
N SER A 640 29.71 6.24 -13.00
CA SER A 640 28.92 5.33 -12.16
C SER A 640 29.15 5.63 -10.68
N ALA A 641 28.17 5.38 -9.82
CA ALA A 641 28.32 5.51 -8.37
C ALA A 641 28.03 4.18 -7.65
N VAL A 642 28.78 3.89 -6.60
CA VAL A 642 28.70 2.66 -5.81
C VAL A 642 28.52 3.02 -4.34
N PRO A 643 27.34 2.75 -3.75
CA PRO A 643 27.14 2.88 -2.32
C PRO A 643 27.88 1.77 -1.56
N VAL A 644 28.59 2.16 -0.51
CA VAL A 644 29.25 1.26 0.43
C VAL A 644 28.62 1.45 1.81
N ILE A 645 27.94 0.42 2.31
CA ILE A 645 27.18 0.48 3.58
C ILE A 645 27.71 -0.55 4.58
N PRO A 646 27.67 -0.29 5.90
CA PRO A 646 27.97 -1.32 6.87
C PRO A 646 26.87 -2.39 6.90
N ASP A 647 27.29 -3.64 7.02
CA ASP A 647 26.39 -4.77 7.14
C ASP A 647 25.71 -4.77 8.51
N SER A 648 24.40 -4.90 8.52
CA SER A 648 23.58 -4.85 9.73
C SER A 648 22.22 -5.46 9.44
N GLU A 649 21.68 -6.19 10.42
CA GLU A 649 20.32 -6.72 10.36
C GLU A 649 19.26 -5.61 10.32
N GLY A 650 19.59 -4.43 10.88
CA GLY A 650 18.67 -3.32 11.02
C GLY A 650 17.50 -3.61 11.95
N THR A 651 16.47 -2.80 11.85
CA THR A 651 15.19 -2.94 12.54
C THR A 651 14.06 -2.65 11.55
N ASP A 652 12.81 -2.82 11.97
CA ASP A 652 11.64 -2.50 11.16
C ASP A 652 11.54 -1.00 10.78
N SER A 653 12.30 -0.13 11.45
CA SER A 653 12.24 1.32 11.29
C SER A 653 13.60 2.00 11.13
N ASN A 654 14.70 1.26 11.08
CA ASN A 654 16.03 1.82 10.83
C ASN A 654 16.95 0.77 10.17
N PRO A 655 17.79 1.13 9.19
CA PRO A 655 18.70 0.18 8.53
C PRO A 655 19.88 -0.28 9.41
N PHE A 656 20.09 0.32 10.58
CA PHE A 656 21.12 -0.08 11.53
C PHE A 656 20.47 -0.61 12.81
N ALA A 657 20.92 -1.78 13.27
CA ALA A 657 20.48 -2.37 14.53
C ALA A 657 21.14 -1.69 15.73
N LEU A 658 20.63 -1.94 16.94
CA LEU A 658 21.14 -1.32 18.17
C LEU A 658 22.58 -1.74 18.49
N ASP A 659 22.96 -2.97 18.16
CA ASP A 659 24.34 -3.45 18.27
C ASP A 659 25.30 -2.69 17.33
N ALA A 660 24.89 -2.47 16.08
CA ALA A 660 25.65 -1.64 15.14
C ALA A 660 25.79 -0.20 15.67
N LEU A 661 24.70 0.40 16.19
CA LEU A 661 24.74 1.73 16.80
C LEU A 661 25.69 1.78 18.01
N ALA A 662 25.68 0.76 18.87
CA ALA A 662 26.58 0.65 20.01
C ALA A 662 28.04 0.61 19.56
N VAL A 663 28.37 -0.22 18.55
CA VAL A 663 29.72 -0.30 17.98
C VAL A 663 30.15 1.03 17.37
N PHE A 664 29.27 1.71 16.65
CA PHE A 664 29.60 3.01 16.06
C PHE A 664 29.89 4.07 17.12
N MET A 665 29.06 4.16 18.16
CA MET A 665 29.28 5.07 19.29
C MET A 665 30.58 4.75 20.02
N PHE A 666 30.84 3.46 20.27
CA PHE A 666 32.08 2.98 20.90
C PHE A 666 33.32 3.38 20.10
N ARG A 667 33.34 3.13 18.78
CA ARG A 667 34.45 3.53 17.90
C ARG A 667 34.68 5.04 17.88
N VAL A 668 33.61 5.84 17.91
CA VAL A 668 33.69 7.31 17.95
C VAL A 668 34.25 7.81 19.28
N LEU A 669 33.94 7.15 20.40
CA LEU A 669 34.43 7.51 21.72
C LEU A 669 35.83 6.99 22.03
N GLN A 670 36.42 6.17 21.16
CA GLN A 670 37.80 5.69 21.29
C GLN A 670 38.83 6.51 20.51
N ARG A 671 38.39 7.30 19.53
CA ARG A 671 39.32 8.09 18.70
C ARG A 671 39.74 9.40 19.36
N ASP A 672 40.90 9.90 18.92
CA ASP A 672 41.52 11.15 19.37
C ASP A 672 41.80 12.09 18.21
N ASN A 673 41.60 13.40 18.43
CA ASN A 673 41.91 14.47 17.49
C ASN A 673 41.30 14.27 16.08
N HIS A 674 40.03 13.87 16.02
CA HIS A 674 39.38 13.65 14.72
C HIS A 674 39.09 15.00 14.03
N PRO A 675 39.39 15.19 12.72
CA PRO A 675 39.22 16.48 12.04
C PRO A 675 37.80 17.08 12.10
N GLY A 676 36.78 16.23 12.23
CA GLY A 676 35.38 16.63 12.42
C GLY A 676 34.95 16.94 13.86
N ASN A 677 35.86 16.98 14.84
CA ASN A 677 35.61 17.28 16.26
C ASN A 677 34.51 16.44 16.94
N LEU A 678 34.30 15.21 16.47
CA LEU A 678 33.40 14.23 17.06
C LEU A 678 34.25 13.06 17.59
N ASP A 679 34.76 13.13 18.79
CA ASP A 679 35.69 12.16 19.35
C ASP A 679 35.51 12.02 20.86
N LYS A 680 36.45 11.37 21.57
CA LYS A 680 36.32 11.15 23.01
C LYS A 680 36.24 12.43 23.85
N LEU A 681 36.68 13.57 23.30
CA LEU A 681 36.64 14.87 23.99
C LEU A 681 35.34 15.63 23.71
N SER A 682 34.47 15.12 22.82
CA SER A 682 33.21 15.76 22.48
C SER A 682 32.19 15.61 23.62
N PRO A 683 31.66 16.72 24.17
CA PRO A 683 30.76 16.66 25.33
C PRO A 683 29.36 16.12 24.99
N ASN A 684 29.01 16.00 23.71
CA ASN A 684 27.69 15.56 23.22
C ASN A 684 27.79 14.54 22.07
N ALA A 685 28.81 13.67 22.12
CA ALA A 685 29.05 12.68 21.06
C ALA A 685 27.85 11.75 20.84
N GLY A 686 27.21 11.27 21.92
CA GLY A 686 26.04 10.40 21.85
C GLY A 686 24.85 11.08 21.17
N TYR A 687 24.57 12.35 21.50
CA TYR A 687 23.52 13.13 20.86
C TYR A 687 23.74 13.27 19.34
N VAL A 688 24.96 13.62 18.93
CA VAL A 688 25.30 13.75 17.50
C VAL A 688 25.16 12.41 16.79
N MET A 689 25.56 11.32 17.43
CA MET A 689 25.36 9.97 16.90
C MET A 689 23.88 9.61 16.72
N LEU A 690 23.03 9.94 17.70
CA LEU A 690 21.58 9.76 17.58
C LEU A 690 20.99 10.64 16.49
N MET A 691 21.48 11.87 16.30
CA MET A 691 21.06 12.75 15.21
C MET A 691 21.30 12.09 13.84
N PHE A 692 22.49 11.53 13.62
CA PHE A 692 22.80 10.79 12.39
C PHE A 692 21.97 9.52 12.23
N TYR A 693 21.74 8.77 13.31
CA TYR A 693 20.89 7.57 13.30
C TYR A 693 19.44 7.87 12.88
N HIS A 694 18.87 8.98 13.36
CA HIS A 694 17.50 9.39 13.03
C HIS A 694 17.34 9.94 11.60
N LEU A 695 18.43 10.24 10.88
CA LEU A 695 18.33 10.57 9.45
C LEU A 695 17.81 9.39 8.61
N TYR A 696 17.89 8.18 9.15
CA TYR A 696 17.40 6.95 8.52
C TYR A 696 16.11 6.41 9.17
N ASP A 697 15.47 7.20 10.03
CA ASP A 697 14.24 6.78 10.71
C ASP A 697 13.11 6.49 9.70
N GLY A 698 12.35 5.42 9.97
CA GLY A 698 11.29 4.93 9.10
C GLY A 698 11.74 4.02 7.94
N LYS A 699 13.05 3.82 7.72
CA LYS A 699 13.56 2.93 6.66
C LYS A 699 13.96 1.57 7.23
N SER A 700 13.30 0.49 6.81
CA SER A 700 13.77 -0.86 7.15
C SER A 700 15.06 -1.19 6.40
N ARG A 701 15.84 -2.17 6.89
CA ARG A 701 17.08 -2.60 6.22
C ARG A 701 16.86 -2.97 4.75
N LYS A 702 15.83 -3.78 4.48
CA LYS A 702 15.49 -4.22 3.11
C LYS A 702 15.15 -3.05 2.20
N TYR A 703 14.27 -2.15 2.65
CA TYR A 703 13.88 -0.97 1.88
C TYR A 703 15.09 -0.08 1.54
N PHE A 704 15.99 0.11 2.52
CA PHE A 704 17.21 0.89 2.34
C PHE A 704 18.16 0.28 1.30
N GLU A 705 18.37 -1.04 1.33
CA GLU A 705 19.21 -1.74 0.34
C GLU A 705 18.57 -1.72 -1.05
N ASP A 706 17.28 -2.04 -1.15
CA ASP A 706 16.52 -2.04 -2.40
C ASP A 706 16.57 -0.66 -3.08
N GLU A 707 16.40 0.42 -2.31
CA GLU A 707 16.45 1.79 -2.81
C GLU A 707 17.84 2.15 -3.38
N LEU A 708 18.91 1.77 -2.69
CA LEU A 708 20.28 2.02 -3.15
C LEU A 708 20.62 1.23 -4.41
N VAL A 709 20.25 -0.05 -4.47
CA VAL A 709 20.44 -0.89 -5.66
C VAL A 709 19.61 -0.38 -6.83
N GLU A 710 18.37 0.05 -6.59
CA GLU A 710 17.49 0.58 -7.63
C GLU A 710 18.02 1.89 -8.25
N ARG A 711 18.68 2.74 -7.45
CA ARG A 711 19.27 4.01 -7.91
C ARG A 711 20.63 3.84 -8.58
N PHE A 712 21.49 3.01 -8.00
CA PHE A 712 22.92 2.96 -8.36
C PHE A 712 23.35 1.65 -9.06
N GLY A 713 22.44 0.68 -9.20
CA GLY A 713 22.65 -0.59 -9.89
C GLY A 713 23.55 -1.60 -9.17
N SER A 714 24.26 -1.16 -8.14
CA SER A 714 25.18 -1.99 -7.34
C SER A 714 25.19 -1.54 -5.88
N LEU A 715 25.60 -2.44 -4.99
CA LEU A 715 25.73 -2.17 -3.56
C LEU A 715 26.88 -3.01 -2.99
N VAL A 716 27.72 -2.38 -2.16
CA VAL A 716 28.82 -3.03 -1.44
C VAL A 716 28.55 -3.01 0.04
N LYS A 717 28.76 -4.14 0.71
CA LYS A 717 28.59 -4.28 2.16
C LYS A 717 29.94 -4.38 2.86
N ILE A 718 30.12 -3.58 3.92
CA ILE A 718 31.26 -3.66 4.83
C ILE A 718 30.89 -4.63 5.96
N PRO A 719 31.56 -5.78 6.10
CA PRO A 719 31.38 -6.65 7.26
C PRO A 719 31.60 -5.87 8.55
N LEU A 720 30.62 -5.86 9.45
CA LEU A 720 30.67 -5.09 10.70
C LEU A 720 30.65 -6.00 11.94
N LEU A 721 29.64 -6.88 12.02
CA LEU A 721 29.36 -7.71 13.18
C LEU A 721 29.51 -9.19 12.83
N LYS A 722 30.02 -10.00 13.75
CA LYS A 722 30.13 -11.44 13.57
C LYS A 722 28.74 -12.10 13.58
N PRO A 723 28.48 -13.07 12.70
CA PRO A 723 27.18 -13.73 12.60
C PRO A 723 26.86 -14.60 13.84
N ASP A 724 27.86 -15.14 14.50
CA ASP A 724 27.78 -16.01 15.68
C ASP A 724 27.91 -15.24 17.01
N ARG A 725 27.73 -13.90 16.98
CA ARG A 725 27.87 -13.06 18.17
C ARG A 725 26.80 -13.33 19.23
N SER A 726 27.19 -13.22 20.49
CA SER A 726 26.26 -13.22 21.62
C SER A 726 25.36 -11.97 21.63
N PRO A 727 24.11 -12.04 22.12
CA PRO A 727 23.18 -10.91 22.17
C PRO A 727 23.71 -9.68 22.92
N LEU A 728 23.17 -8.50 22.59
CA LEU A 728 23.57 -7.23 23.21
C LEU A 728 23.25 -7.22 24.72
N PRO A 729 24.21 -6.90 25.61
CA PRO A 729 23.97 -6.79 27.04
C PRO A 729 22.80 -5.86 27.39
N ALA A 730 21.99 -6.26 28.38
CA ALA A 730 20.79 -5.50 28.77
C ALA A 730 21.09 -4.06 29.20
N SER A 731 22.27 -3.82 29.79
CA SER A 731 22.74 -2.48 30.16
C SER A 731 22.94 -1.58 28.94
N LEU A 732 23.49 -2.11 27.84
CA LEU A 732 23.66 -1.40 26.57
C LEU A 732 22.32 -1.14 25.89
N ILE A 733 21.41 -2.12 25.88
CA ILE A 733 20.05 -1.93 25.34
C ILE A 733 19.36 -0.77 26.08
N SER A 734 19.36 -0.82 27.41
CA SER A 734 18.68 0.16 28.25
C SER A 734 19.20 1.59 28.03
N VAL A 735 20.52 1.78 27.97
CA VAL A 735 21.10 3.14 27.78
C VAL A 735 20.83 3.68 26.38
N LEU A 736 20.84 2.83 25.34
CA LEU A 736 20.54 3.25 23.97
C LEU A 736 19.07 3.60 23.81
N GLU A 737 18.15 2.78 24.35
CA GLU A 737 16.72 3.07 24.34
C GLU A 737 16.37 4.35 25.10
N GLU A 738 17.01 4.60 26.25
CA GLU A 738 16.89 5.85 27.00
C GLU A 738 17.28 7.06 26.13
N GLY A 739 18.40 6.95 25.41
CA GLY A 739 18.90 7.99 24.51
C GLY A 739 17.97 8.26 23.33
N LEU A 740 17.50 7.21 22.67
CA LEU A 740 16.53 7.31 21.57
C LEU A 740 15.23 8.00 22.03
N ASN A 741 14.75 7.68 23.23
CA ASN A 741 13.58 8.33 23.81
C ASN A 741 13.85 9.81 24.13
N LEU A 742 15.02 10.14 24.69
CA LEU A 742 15.43 11.51 24.99
C LEU A 742 15.62 12.35 23.72
N TYR A 743 16.15 11.76 22.64
CA TYR A 743 16.29 12.42 21.34
C TYR A 743 14.93 12.79 20.73
N ASN A 744 13.98 11.84 20.76
CA ASN A 744 12.62 12.07 20.30
C ASN A 744 11.90 13.15 21.12
N LEU A 745 12.14 13.18 22.42
CA LEU A 745 11.63 14.20 23.33
C LEU A 745 12.14 15.60 22.98
N HIS A 746 13.46 15.71 22.82
CA HIS A 746 14.14 16.95 22.51
C HIS A 746 13.69 17.51 21.15
N THR A 747 13.71 16.69 20.10
CA THR A 747 13.40 17.10 18.72
C THR A 747 11.95 17.58 18.58
N LYS A 748 10.99 16.95 19.26
CA LYS A 748 9.58 17.38 19.22
C LYS A 748 9.34 18.76 19.82
N ARG A 749 10.11 19.14 20.85
CA ARG A 749 9.90 20.41 21.56
C ARG A 749 10.73 21.55 20.99
N HIS A 750 11.93 21.24 20.49
CA HIS A 750 12.92 22.25 20.12
C HIS A 750 13.40 22.16 18.66
N GLY A 751 12.90 21.20 17.87
CA GLY A 751 13.39 20.95 16.51
C GLY A 751 14.87 20.53 16.50
N ARG A 752 15.66 21.08 15.58
CA ARG A 752 17.11 20.80 15.44
C ARG A 752 18.01 21.60 16.41
N LEU A 753 17.50 22.06 17.55
CA LEU A 753 18.31 22.77 18.54
C LEU A 753 19.43 21.87 19.08
N GLU A 754 20.58 22.44 19.44
CA GLU A 754 21.71 21.68 20.01
C GLU A 754 21.39 21.15 21.42
N SER A 755 21.94 20.00 21.80
CA SER A 755 21.71 19.36 23.11
C SER A 755 22.21 20.16 24.32
N ASN A 756 23.10 21.11 24.10
CA ASN A 756 23.62 22.04 25.12
C ASN A 756 22.69 23.24 25.35
N LYS A 757 21.56 23.31 24.65
CA LYS A 757 20.55 24.38 24.74
C LYS A 757 19.15 23.76 24.93
N GLY A 758 18.22 24.52 25.49
CA GLY A 758 16.83 24.10 25.66
C GLY A 758 16.51 23.47 27.01
N SER A 759 15.35 22.81 27.13
CA SER A 759 14.80 22.36 28.41
C SER A 759 15.36 21.02 28.94
N TYR A 760 16.19 20.31 28.16
CA TYR A 760 16.67 18.95 28.47
C TYR A 760 18.19 18.84 28.65
N VAL A 761 18.88 19.97 28.89
CA VAL A 761 20.35 20.03 28.92
C VAL A 761 20.95 19.16 30.04
N GLN A 762 20.30 19.14 31.21
CA GLN A 762 20.78 18.34 32.35
C GLN A 762 20.60 16.84 32.10
N GLU A 763 19.50 16.45 31.47
CA GLU A 763 19.20 15.08 31.09
C GLU A 763 20.17 14.58 30.02
N TRP A 764 20.51 15.42 29.03
CA TRP A 764 21.55 15.09 28.06
C TRP A 764 22.91 14.87 28.71
N ALA A 765 23.36 15.79 29.58
CA ALA A 765 24.64 15.64 30.26
C ALA A 765 24.70 14.37 31.13
N LYS A 766 23.60 14.04 31.81
CA LYS A 766 23.48 12.81 32.61
C LYS A 766 23.53 11.56 31.72
N TRP A 767 22.80 11.57 30.61
CA TRP A 767 22.73 10.44 29.69
C TRP A 767 24.07 10.21 28.97
N GLU A 768 24.75 11.26 28.49
CA GLU A 768 26.07 11.16 27.86
C GLU A 768 27.10 10.52 28.79
N LYS A 769 27.13 10.94 30.07
CA LYS A 769 28.00 10.31 31.07
C LYS A 769 27.66 8.83 31.25
N LYS A 770 26.38 8.51 31.42
CA LYS A 770 25.91 7.13 31.56
C LYS A 770 26.25 6.27 30.34
N LEU A 771 26.12 6.82 29.14
CA LEU A 771 26.48 6.15 27.88
C LEU A 771 27.98 5.81 27.87
N MET A 772 28.85 6.77 28.16
CA MET A 772 30.30 6.55 28.21
C MET A 772 30.69 5.50 29.24
N ASP A 773 30.15 5.58 30.46
CA ASP A 773 30.41 4.60 31.52
C ASP A 773 29.94 3.19 31.11
N THR A 774 28.76 3.10 30.50
CA THR A 774 28.18 1.80 30.06
C THR A 774 28.96 1.20 28.89
N LEU A 775 29.35 1.99 27.89
CA LEU A 775 30.16 1.53 26.77
C LEU A 775 31.54 1.06 27.24
N SER A 776 32.16 1.78 28.17
CA SER A 776 33.45 1.42 28.77
C SER A 776 33.36 0.11 29.55
N ALA A 777 32.31 -0.06 30.36
CA ALA A 777 32.08 -1.29 31.13
C ALA A 777 31.83 -2.52 30.24
N ASN A 778 31.38 -2.34 29.00
CA ASN A 778 31.11 -3.43 28.05
C ASN A 778 32.13 -3.46 26.89
N ALA A 779 33.31 -2.85 27.06
CA ALA A 779 34.32 -2.75 26.01
C ALA A 779 34.80 -4.10 25.47
N GLU A 780 35.01 -5.10 26.35
CA GLU A 780 35.42 -6.45 25.95
C GLU A 780 34.38 -7.11 25.04
N TYR A 781 33.09 -7.00 25.41
CA TYR A 781 31.97 -7.47 24.59
C TYR A 781 31.92 -6.74 23.23
N LEU A 782 31.99 -5.41 23.23
CA LEU A 782 31.90 -4.63 21.99
C LEU A 782 33.06 -4.93 21.05
N ASN A 783 34.26 -5.19 21.57
CA ASN A 783 35.40 -5.63 20.77
C ASN A 783 35.22 -7.06 20.22
N SER A 784 34.64 -7.98 21.00
CA SER A 784 34.53 -9.39 20.60
C SER A 784 33.55 -9.63 19.46
N ILE A 785 32.47 -8.84 19.37
CA ILE A 785 31.41 -8.98 18.35
C ILE A 785 31.76 -8.37 16.99
N GLN A 786 32.79 -7.54 16.91
CA GLN A 786 33.18 -6.86 15.67
C GLN A 786 33.96 -7.80 14.75
N VAL A 787 33.73 -7.66 13.45
CA VAL A 787 34.59 -8.29 12.43
C VAL A 787 35.94 -7.56 12.38
N PRO A 788 37.08 -8.28 12.29
CA PRO A 788 38.40 -7.66 12.13
C PRO A 788 38.43 -6.69 10.93
N PHE A 789 39.05 -5.52 11.13
CA PHE A 789 39.00 -4.44 10.14
C PHE A 789 39.73 -4.81 8.85
N GLU A 790 40.86 -5.52 8.94
CA GLU A 790 41.64 -5.99 7.81
C GLU A 790 40.83 -6.92 6.90
N PHE A 791 40.03 -7.80 7.50
CA PHE A 791 39.12 -8.67 6.76
C PHE A 791 38.01 -7.89 6.06
N ALA A 792 37.44 -6.87 6.74
CA ALA A 792 36.42 -6.01 6.14
C ALA A 792 36.98 -5.22 4.93
N VAL A 793 38.21 -4.72 5.01
CA VAL A 793 38.90 -4.05 3.90
C VAL A 793 39.09 -5.01 2.72
N GLN A 794 39.54 -6.25 2.97
CA GLN A 794 39.73 -7.26 1.93
C GLN A 794 38.42 -7.57 1.19
N GLN A 795 37.32 -7.78 1.92
CA GLN A 795 35.99 -8.08 1.36
C GLN A 795 35.44 -6.91 0.54
N VAL A 796 35.57 -5.68 1.03
CA VAL A 796 35.13 -4.49 0.31
C VAL A 796 35.95 -4.29 -0.97
N SER A 797 37.28 -4.47 -0.88
CA SER A 797 38.16 -4.35 -2.04
C SER A 797 37.84 -5.38 -3.13
N GLU A 798 37.48 -6.61 -2.76
CA GLU A 798 37.10 -7.65 -3.72
C GLU A 798 35.75 -7.35 -4.39
N GLN A 799 34.75 -6.91 -3.62
CA GLN A 799 33.45 -6.50 -4.16
C GLN A 799 33.59 -5.32 -5.13
N LEU A 800 34.34 -4.29 -4.75
CA LEU A 800 34.62 -3.13 -5.61
C LEU A 800 35.38 -3.53 -6.88
N ARG A 801 36.31 -4.48 -6.80
CA ARG A 801 37.04 -5.03 -7.97
C ARG A 801 36.09 -5.75 -8.94
N LYS A 802 35.13 -6.54 -8.44
CA LYS A 802 34.12 -7.20 -9.28
C LYS A 802 33.23 -6.19 -10.01
N ILE A 803 32.79 -5.16 -9.29
CA ILE A 803 31.99 -4.06 -9.88
C ILE A 803 32.81 -3.30 -10.93
N ALA A 804 34.05 -2.94 -10.62
CA ALA A 804 34.94 -2.23 -11.54
C ALA A 804 35.20 -3.02 -12.84
N LYS A 805 35.28 -4.35 -12.76
CA LYS A 805 35.47 -5.24 -13.92
C LYS A 805 34.19 -5.50 -14.74
N GLY A 806 33.02 -5.13 -14.21
CA GLY A 806 31.72 -5.41 -14.83
C GLY A 806 31.15 -6.79 -14.50
N ASP A 807 31.79 -7.57 -13.63
CA ASP A 807 31.42 -8.95 -13.26
C ASP A 807 30.38 -9.00 -12.12
N TYR A 808 29.60 -7.92 -11.92
CA TYR A 808 28.63 -7.83 -10.83
C TYR A 808 27.24 -8.26 -11.30
N THR A 809 26.79 -9.42 -10.82
CA THR A 809 25.41 -9.89 -10.99
C THR A 809 24.52 -9.34 -9.88
N ILE A 810 23.47 -8.62 -10.29
CA ILE A 810 22.44 -8.12 -9.37
C ILE A 810 21.73 -9.34 -8.76
N PRO A 811 21.58 -9.47 -7.44
CA PRO A 811 20.69 -10.45 -6.84
C PRO A 811 19.29 -10.23 -7.40
N SER A 812 18.76 -11.20 -8.15
CA SER A 812 17.46 -11.07 -8.79
C SER A 812 16.37 -10.97 -7.73
N THR A 813 15.93 -9.77 -7.39
CA THR A 813 14.56 -9.57 -6.93
C THR A 813 13.68 -9.84 -8.14
N GLU A 814 13.12 -11.04 -8.24
CA GLU A 814 12.09 -11.37 -9.24
C GLU A 814 11.04 -10.27 -9.23
N LYS A 815 11.07 -9.40 -10.25
CA LYS A 815 10.03 -8.41 -10.44
C LYS A 815 8.82 -9.17 -10.94
N ARG A 816 7.80 -9.29 -10.09
CA ARG A 816 6.49 -9.82 -10.45
C ARG A 816 6.02 -9.14 -11.74
N LYS A 817 5.71 -9.91 -12.79
CA LYS A 817 5.18 -9.38 -14.06
C LYS A 817 3.71 -8.94 -13.84
N LEU A 818 3.52 -7.72 -13.35
CA LEU A 818 2.18 -7.15 -13.13
C LEU A 818 1.60 -6.65 -14.47
N GLY A 819 0.32 -6.93 -14.73
CA GLY A 819 -0.49 -6.26 -15.75
C GLY A 819 -0.18 -6.58 -17.21
N THR A 820 0.92 -7.27 -17.52
CA THR A 820 1.33 -7.58 -18.91
C THR A 820 0.88 -8.94 -19.40
N VAL A 821 0.26 -9.76 -18.55
CA VAL A 821 -0.04 -11.15 -18.86
C VAL A 821 -1.23 -11.25 -19.81
N VAL A 822 -0.96 -11.78 -21.00
CA VAL A 822 -1.88 -12.05 -22.10
C VAL A 822 -2.29 -13.52 -22.14
N PHE A 823 -1.38 -14.45 -21.84
CA PHE A 823 -1.67 -15.89 -21.87
C PHE A 823 -0.83 -16.70 -20.89
N ALA A 824 -1.31 -17.90 -20.58
CA ALA A 824 -0.57 -18.93 -19.85
C ALA A 824 -0.09 -20.00 -20.83
N ALA A 825 1.12 -20.49 -20.65
CA ALA A 825 1.70 -21.52 -21.50
C ALA A 825 2.64 -22.45 -20.72
N VAL A 826 3.00 -23.57 -21.33
CA VAL A 826 4.09 -24.44 -20.90
C VAL A 826 5.28 -24.22 -21.82
N ASP A 827 6.35 -23.65 -21.30
CA ASP A 827 7.59 -23.45 -22.03
C ASP A 827 8.36 -24.73 -22.17
N LEU A 828 8.86 -24.99 -23.37
CA LEU A 828 9.62 -26.18 -23.70
C LEU A 828 11.08 -25.83 -24.00
N PRO A 829 12.05 -26.64 -23.54
CA PRO A 829 13.45 -26.43 -23.85
C PRO A 829 13.72 -26.51 -25.36
N ALA A 830 14.20 -25.41 -25.96
CA ALA A 830 14.47 -25.32 -27.40
C ALA A 830 15.39 -26.44 -27.91
N ALA A 831 16.40 -26.82 -27.12
CA ALA A 831 17.36 -27.86 -27.48
C ALA A 831 16.70 -29.25 -27.59
N GLU A 832 15.73 -29.56 -26.73
CA GLU A 832 15.01 -30.83 -26.77
C GLU A 832 14.09 -30.91 -27.99
N ILE A 833 13.39 -29.81 -28.30
CA ILE A 833 12.53 -29.72 -29.49
C ILE A 833 13.37 -29.80 -30.77
N GLN A 834 14.51 -29.11 -30.84
CA GLN A 834 15.43 -29.23 -31.98
C GLN A 834 15.96 -30.66 -32.14
N GLY A 835 16.34 -31.30 -31.03
CA GLY A 835 16.78 -32.70 -31.03
C GLY A 835 15.71 -33.64 -31.57
N LEU A 836 14.43 -33.40 -31.25
CA LEU A 836 13.29 -34.14 -31.80
C LEU A 836 13.13 -33.92 -33.31
N LEU A 837 13.15 -32.67 -33.77
CA LEU A 837 12.99 -32.35 -35.19
C LEU A 837 14.10 -32.97 -36.03
N ASN A 838 15.35 -32.96 -35.55
CA ASN A 838 16.48 -33.61 -36.23
C ASN A 838 16.29 -35.14 -36.33
N LYS A 839 15.75 -35.79 -35.28
CA LYS A 839 15.43 -37.23 -35.32
C LYS A 839 14.31 -37.53 -36.31
N LEU A 840 13.27 -36.69 -36.37
CA LEU A 840 12.17 -36.85 -37.31
C LEU A 840 12.62 -36.68 -38.76
N SER A 841 13.51 -35.72 -39.02
CA SER A 841 14.16 -35.55 -40.33
C SER A 841 14.89 -36.83 -40.74
N GLY A 842 15.66 -37.45 -39.84
CA GLY A 842 16.36 -38.71 -40.15
C GLY A 842 15.48 -39.95 -40.32
N MET A 843 14.19 -39.89 -39.93
CA MET A 843 13.27 -41.04 -39.95
C MET A 843 12.16 -40.94 -41.00
N ASN A 844 11.83 -39.73 -41.47
CA ASN A 844 10.72 -39.51 -42.40
C ASN A 844 11.08 -38.51 -43.50
N SER A 845 11.12 -38.99 -44.75
CA SER A 845 11.51 -38.19 -45.91
C SER A 845 10.61 -37.00 -46.19
N LYS A 846 9.32 -37.03 -45.79
CA LYS A 846 8.41 -35.88 -45.92
C LYS A 846 8.70 -34.80 -44.88
N ALA A 847 9.07 -35.20 -43.66
CA ALA A 847 9.49 -34.26 -42.62
C ALA A 847 10.84 -33.63 -42.98
N GLU A 848 11.79 -34.44 -43.45
CA GLU A 848 13.10 -33.99 -43.93
C GLU A 848 12.96 -32.91 -45.02
N ALA A 849 12.24 -33.22 -46.10
CA ALA A 849 12.03 -32.30 -47.20
C ALA A 849 11.31 -30.99 -46.80
N PHE A 850 10.52 -31.01 -45.73
CA PHE A 850 9.86 -29.80 -45.23
C PHE A 850 10.76 -28.95 -44.33
N LEU A 851 11.59 -29.58 -43.51
CA LEU A 851 12.39 -28.92 -42.47
C LEU A 851 13.70 -28.32 -43.01
N GLU A 852 14.27 -28.86 -44.09
CA GLU A 852 15.63 -28.57 -44.60
C GLU A 852 15.91 -27.07 -44.84
N ASP A 853 14.93 -26.31 -45.34
CA ASP A 853 15.10 -24.89 -45.74
C ASP A 853 14.37 -23.87 -44.85
N LYS A 854 13.93 -24.25 -43.64
CA LYS A 854 13.07 -23.39 -42.80
C LYS A 854 13.85 -22.76 -41.64
N PRO A 855 13.81 -21.42 -41.48
CA PRO A 855 14.45 -20.74 -40.34
C PRO A 855 13.65 -20.94 -39.05
N MET A 856 13.95 -22.02 -38.30
CA MET A 856 13.18 -22.40 -37.10
C MET A 856 13.74 -21.85 -35.79
N ASP A 857 15.00 -21.41 -35.75
CA ASP A 857 15.68 -20.97 -34.52
C ASP A 857 14.90 -19.93 -33.70
N ASN A 858 14.25 -18.98 -34.39
CA ASN A 858 13.48 -17.92 -33.74
C ASN A 858 12.19 -18.44 -33.08
N PHE A 859 11.57 -19.45 -33.66
CA PHE A 859 10.34 -20.08 -33.14
C PHE A 859 10.67 -21.03 -32.00
N LEU A 860 11.75 -21.80 -32.12
CA LEU A 860 12.19 -22.75 -31.11
C LEU A 860 12.64 -22.10 -29.82
N ARG A 861 13.26 -20.92 -29.88
CA ARG A 861 13.56 -20.09 -28.69
C ARG A 861 12.32 -19.69 -27.89
N LYS A 862 11.14 -19.79 -28.50
CA LYS A 862 9.83 -19.49 -27.90
C LYS A 862 8.92 -20.71 -27.95
N ALA A 863 9.46 -21.92 -28.02
CA ALA A 863 8.67 -23.13 -28.08
C ALA A 863 7.83 -23.27 -26.80
N HIS A 864 6.51 -23.25 -26.96
CA HIS A 864 5.59 -23.38 -25.84
C HIS A 864 4.28 -24.04 -26.29
N VAL A 865 3.57 -24.65 -25.34
CA VAL A 865 2.18 -25.07 -25.51
C VAL A 865 1.28 -24.03 -24.85
N THR A 866 0.46 -23.34 -25.63
CA THR A 866 -0.51 -22.39 -25.06
C THR A 866 -1.56 -23.13 -24.24
N LEU A 867 -1.73 -22.75 -22.97
CA LEU A 867 -2.73 -23.30 -22.05
C LEU A 867 -4.04 -22.50 -22.13
N ALA A 868 -3.95 -21.17 -22.01
CA ALA A 868 -5.12 -20.30 -22.18
C ALA A 868 -4.70 -18.89 -22.58
N HIS A 869 -5.52 -18.24 -23.40
CA HIS A 869 -5.30 -16.87 -23.84
C HIS A 869 -6.44 -15.97 -23.35
N LYS A 870 -6.10 -14.81 -22.76
CA LYS A 870 -7.06 -13.87 -22.16
C LYS A 870 -8.19 -13.46 -23.11
N LYS A 871 -7.84 -13.15 -24.36
CA LYS A 871 -8.82 -12.77 -25.41
C LYS A 871 -9.77 -13.89 -25.83
N SER A 872 -9.31 -15.15 -25.80
CA SER A 872 -10.09 -16.29 -26.31
C SER A 872 -10.89 -16.97 -25.20
N HIS A 873 -10.33 -17.04 -23.99
CA HIS A 873 -10.88 -17.85 -22.89
C HIS A 873 -11.24 -17.02 -21.65
N GLY A 874 -10.92 -15.74 -21.61
CA GLY A 874 -11.14 -14.88 -20.45
C GLY A 874 -10.01 -14.89 -19.42
N VAL A 875 -10.14 -14.02 -18.41
CA VAL A 875 -9.13 -13.82 -17.36
C VAL A 875 -9.06 -14.98 -16.39
N SER A 876 -10.22 -15.48 -15.96
CA SER A 876 -10.35 -16.61 -15.03
C SER A 876 -9.65 -17.87 -15.56
N ALA A 877 -9.79 -18.16 -16.85
CA ALA A 877 -9.14 -19.28 -17.50
C ALA A 877 -7.61 -19.19 -17.39
N VAL A 878 -7.02 -18.02 -17.66
CA VAL A 878 -5.58 -17.81 -17.52
C VAL A 878 -5.16 -17.86 -16.06
N ALA A 879 -5.91 -17.17 -15.19
CA ALA A 879 -5.64 -17.09 -13.75
C ALA A 879 -5.65 -18.46 -13.06
N SER A 880 -6.46 -19.42 -13.56
CA SER A 880 -6.55 -20.78 -13.01
C SER A 880 -5.24 -21.55 -13.05
N TYR A 881 -4.30 -21.19 -13.94
CA TYR A 881 -2.98 -21.80 -14.01
C TYR A 881 -1.97 -21.15 -13.05
N GLY A 882 -2.34 -20.07 -12.35
CA GLY A 882 -1.46 -19.39 -11.39
C GLY A 882 -0.98 -20.29 -10.26
N LEU A 883 -1.75 -21.34 -9.92
CA LEU A 883 -1.36 -22.37 -8.95
C LEU A 883 -0.13 -23.16 -9.38
N TYR A 884 0.07 -23.32 -10.69
CA TYR A 884 1.13 -24.14 -11.26
C TYR A 884 2.30 -23.32 -11.78
N LEU A 885 2.27 -21.99 -11.62
CA LEU A 885 3.30 -21.09 -12.14
C LEU A 885 4.69 -21.52 -11.65
N HIS A 886 5.66 -21.56 -12.57
CA HIS A 886 7.04 -22.02 -12.38
C HIS A 886 7.21 -23.51 -12.04
N ARG A 887 6.14 -24.31 -12.15
CA ARG A 887 6.21 -25.77 -11.94
C ARG A 887 6.42 -26.50 -13.26
N GLN A 888 7.13 -27.63 -13.18
CA GLN A 888 7.35 -28.48 -14.33
C GLN A 888 6.16 -29.42 -14.59
N VAL A 889 5.86 -29.64 -15.86
CA VAL A 889 4.85 -30.58 -16.34
C VAL A 889 5.42 -31.39 -17.51
N PRO A 890 5.24 -32.73 -17.53
CA PRO A 890 5.62 -33.52 -18.68
C PRO A 890 4.67 -33.23 -19.86
N VAL A 891 5.24 -33.07 -21.04
CA VAL A 891 4.54 -32.83 -22.30
C VAL A 891 4.92 -33.91 -23.29
N GLU A 892 3.95 -34.72 -23.69
CA GLU A 892 4.10 -35.75 -24.71
C GLU A 892 3.84 -35.17 -26.09
N LEU A 893 4.78 -35.37 -27.01
CA LEU A 893 4.71 -34.94 -28.40
C LEU A 893 4.50 -36.17 -29.28
N ASN A 894 3.39 -36.22 -30.00
CA ASN A 894 2.92 -37.45 -30.67
C ASN A 894 2.78 -37.33 -32.20
N ALA A 895 2.70 -36.12 -32.75
CA ALA A 895 2.61 -35.92 -34.19
C ALA A 895 3.17 -34.56 -34.62
N LEU A 896 3.74 -34.50 -35.82
CA LEU A 896 4.09 -33.27 -36.52
C LEU A 896 3.07 -33.03 -37.65
N LEU A 897 2.38 -31.89 -37.60
CA LEU A 897 1.45 -31.47 -38.66
C LEU A 897 2.01 -30.24 -39.38
N PHE A 898 1.95 -30.23 -40.71
CA PHE A 898 2.45 -29.11 -41.49
C PHE A 898 1.74 -28.89 -42.83
N THR A 899 1.82 -27.66 -43.32
CA THR A 899 1.50 -27.21 -44.68
C THR A 899 2.69 -26.44 -45.24
N ASP A 900 2.58 -25.95 -46.47
CA ASP A 900 3.56 -25.02 -47.06
C ASP A 900 3.75 -23.72 -46.24
N LYS A 901 2.74 -23.34 -45.42
CA LYS A 901 2.66 -22.07 -44.68
C LYS A 901 2.90 -22.17 -43.18
N MET A 902 2.73 -23.34 -42.56
CA MET A 902 2.87 -23.46 -41.10
C MET A 902 3.14 -24.89 -40.67
N ALA A 903 3.74 -25.06 -39.49
CA ALA A 903 3.97 -26.36 -38.88
C ALA A 903 3.87 -26.29 -37.36
N ALA A 904 3.34 -27.37 -36.77
CA ALA A 904 3.22 -27.51 -35.33
C ALA A 904 3.31 -28.97 -34.88
N LEU A 905 3.85 -29.18 -33.68
CA LEU A 905 3.86 -30.46 -32.99
C LEU A 905 2.61 -30.57 -32.12
N GLN A 906 1.84 -31.63 -32.30
CA GLN A 906 0.73 -31.95 -31.42
C GLN A 906 1.27 -32.35 -30.04
N ALA A 907 0.68 -31.77 -29.00
CA ALA A 907 1.11 -31.94 -27.62
C ALA A 907 0.00 -32.50 -26.74
N GLN A 908 0.36 -33.39 -25.83
CA GLN A 908 -0.50 -33.88 -24.77
C GLN A 908 0.15 -33.56 -23.42
N LEU A 909 -0.57 -32.81 -22.60
CA LEU A 909 -0.10 -32.34 -21.30
C LEU A 909 -0.33 -33.41 -20.24
N GLY A 910 0.67 -33.61 -19.37
CA GLY A 910 0.60 -34.52 -18.23
C GLY A 910 0.00 -33.87 -16.97
N SER A 911 0.41 -34.39 -15.82
CA SER A 911 -0.14 -34.00 -14.51
C SER A 911 0.92 -33.37 -13.60
N ILE A 912 0.46 -32.52 -12.68
CA ILE A 912 1.24 -31.97 -11.57
C ILE A 912 0.49 -32.33 -10.28
N ASP A 913 1.16 -32.99 -9.32
CA ASP A 913 0.54 -33.49 -8.08
C ASP A 913 -0.77 -34.26 -8.32
N ASP A 914 -0.76 -35.17 -9.29
CA ASP A 914 -1.92 -35.96 -9.74
C ASP A 914 -3.08 -35.15 -10.37
N GLU A 915 -2.97 -33.82 -10.47
CA GLU A 915 -3.90 -32.97 -11.20
C GLU A 915 -3.48 -32.85 -12.67
N LYS A 916 -4.33 -33.32 -13.59
CA LYS A 916 -4.08 -33.24 -15.03
C LYS A 916 -4.13 -31.78 -15.49
N ILE A 917 -3.05 -31.32 -16.14
CA ILE A 917 -3.02 -30.00 -16.78
C ILE A 917 -3.74 -30.11 -18.13
N VAL A 918 -4.79 -29.32 -18.30
CA VAL A 918 -5.62 -29.33 -19.51
C VAL A 918 -5.50 -27.96 -20.17
N SER A 919 -5.11 -27.90 -21.44
CA SER A 919 -5.20 -26.66 -22.22
C SER A 919 -6.66 -26.35 -22.56
N LYS A 920 -7.01 -25.06 -22.59
CA LYS A 920 -8.31 -24.57 -23.07
C LYS A 920 -8.41 -24.54 -24.59
N ASN A 921 -7.30 -24.66 -25.30
CA ASN A 921 -7.32 -24.88 -26.75
C ASN A 921 -7.81 -26.30 -27.05
N GLU A 922 -8.70 -26.46 -28.03
CA GLU A 922 -9.19 -27.76 -28.48
C GLU A 922 -8.05 -28.68 -28.96
N TRP A 923 -7.04 -28.08 -29.60
CA TRP A 923 -5.85 -28.79 -30.07
C TRP A 923 -4.58 -28.17 -29.47
N PRO A 924 -4.08 -28.74 -28.35
CA PRO A 924 -2.82 -28.29 -27.75
C PRO A 924 -1.65 -28.64 -28.66
N HIS A 925 -0.82 -27.66 -28.96
CA HIS A 925 0.28 -27.83 -29.90
C HIS A 925 1.41 -26.84 -29.60
N VAL A 926 2.59 -27.13 -30.18
CA VAL A 926 3.77 -26.26 -30.21
C VAL A 926 3.96 -25.79 -31.63
N THR A 927 3.78 -24.49 -31.90
CA THR A 927 4.08 -23.94 -33.22
C THR A 927 5.59 -23.94 -33.43
N ILE A 928 6.06 -24.66 -34.47
CA ILE A 928 7.49 -24.76 -34.77
C ILE A 928 7.91 -23.81 -35.90
N TRP A 929 7.00 -23.46 -36.80
CA TRP A 929 7.28 -22.54 -37.91
C TRP A 929 6.01 -21.96 -38.52
N THR A 930 6.09 -20.71 -38.98
CA THR A 930 5.09 -20.07 -39.84
C THR A 930 5.79 -19.30 -40.97
N GLY A 931 5.15 -19.27 -42.14
CA GLY A 931 5.57 -18.47 -43.28
C GLY A 931 5.45 -16.98 -43.02
N GLU A 932 6.07 -16.18 -43.89
CA GLU A 932 6.05 -14.72 -43.79
C GLU A 932 4.60 -14.19 -43.83
N GLY A 933 4.26 -13.31 -42.88
CA GLY A 933 2.91 -12.75 -42.75
C GLY A 933 1.87 -13.67 -42.08
N VAL A 934 2.20 -14.93 -41.79
CA VAL A 934 1.30 -15.89 -41.12
C VAL A 934 1.51 -15.84 -39.61
N PRO A 935 0.49 -15.49 -38.80
CA PRO A 935 0.62 -15.45 -37.36
C PRO A 935 0.59 -16.88 -36.76
N PRO A 936 1.34 -17.17 -35.68
CA PRO A 936 1.33 -18.48 -35.00
C PRO A 936 -0.06 -19.00 -34.62
N LYS A 937 -1.01 -18.09 -34.35
CA LYS A 937 -2.40 -18.45 -34.04
C LYS A 937 -3.07 -19.29 -35.14
N GLU A 938 -2.69 -19.12 -36.41
CA GLU A 938 -3.28 -19.91 -37.51
C GLU A 938 -2.94 -21.40 -37.44
N ALA A 939 -1.88 -21.79 -36.72
CA ALA A 939 -1.54 -23.18 -36.49
C ALA A 939 -2.69 -23.98 -35.84
N ASN A 940 -3.60 -23.33 -35.10
CA ASN A 940 -4.81 -23.95 -34.56
C ASN A 940 -5.72 -24.58 -35.64
N THR A 941 -5.59 -24.18 -36.91
CA THR A 941 -6.40 -24.69 -38.03
C THR A 941 -5.82 -25.96 -38.67
N LEU A 942 -4.60 -26.37 -38.31
CA LEU A 942 -3.94 -27.54 -38.89
C LEU A 942 -4.76 -28.84 -38.81
N PRO A 943 -5.46 -29.17 -37.72
CA PRO A 943 -6.33 -30.35 -37.67
C PRO A 943 -7.47 -30.29 -38.69
N GLN A 944 -8.09 -29.12 -38.85
CA GLN A 944 -9.14 -28.90 -39.85
C GLN A 944 -8.56 -29.07 -41.27
N LEU A 945 -7.41 -28.46 -41.56
CA LEU A 945 -6.74 -28.58 -42.85
C LEU A 945 -6.33 -30.02 -43.15
N LEU A 946 -5.95 -30.80 -42.14
CA LEU A 946 -5.67 -32.23 -42.29
C LEU A 946 -6.94 -32.99 -42.69
N SER A 947 -8.09 -32.70 -42.05
CA SER A 947 -9.37 -33.31 -42.41
C SER A 947 -9.85 -32.94 -43.83
N GLU A 948 -9.45 -31.77 -44.33
CA GLU A 948 -9.68 -31.31 -45.70
C GLU A 948 -8.66 -31.84 -46.71
N GLY A 949 -7.67 -32.64 -46.28
CA GLY A 949 -6.61 -33.18 -47.15
C GLY A 949 -5.54 -32.15 -47.57
N LYS A 950 -5.47 -31.00 -46.90
CA LYS A 950 -4.57 -29.87 -47.21
C LYS A 950 -3.34 -29.79 -46.31
N ALA A 951 -3.26 -30.60 -45.25
CA ALA A 951 -2.09 -30.71 -44.37
C ALA A 951 -1.53 -32.12 -44.37
N THR A 952 -0.24 -32.24 -44.05
CA THR A 952 0.47 -33.51 -43.88
C THR A 952 0.66 -33.78 -42.40
N VAL A 953 0.52 -35.05 -41.99
CA VAL A 953 0.82 -35.53 -40.63
C VAL A 953 1.95 -36.56 -40.66
N VAL A 954 2.86 -36.46 -39.70
CA VAL A 954 3.92 -37.42 -39.42
C VAL A 954 3.79 -37.84 -37.96
N GLU A 955 3.43 -39.11 -37.72
CA GLU A 955 3.28 -39.66 -36.38
C GLU A 955 4.62 -39.93 -35.71
N ILE A 956 4.67 -39.77 -34.39
CA ILE A 956 5.83 -39.99 -33.54
C ILE A 956 5.52 -41.17 -32.63
N ASN A 957 6.12 -42.34 -32.91
CA ASN A 957 5.90 -43.56 -32.14
C ASN A 957 7.24 -44.25 -31.79
N PRO A 958 7.58 -44.43 -30.50
CA PRO A 958 6.82 -43.98 -29.32
C PRO A 958 6.78 -42.44 -29.19
N PRO A 959 5.73 -41.87 -28.56
CA PRO A 959 5.68 -40.44 -28.26
C PRO A 959 6.89 -40.00 -27.45
N LEU A 960 7.37 -38.77 -27.68
CA LEU A 960 8.47 -38.21 -26.91
C LEU A 960 7.94 -37.34 -25.77
N THR A 961 8.43 -37.57 -24.56
CA THR A 961 8.10 -36.72 -23.40
C THR A 961 9.22 -35.70 -23.17
N VAL A 962 8.83 -34.42 -23.05
CA VAL A 962 9.70 -33.28 -22.71
C VAL A 962 9.18 -32.66 -21.42
N SER A 963 10.07 -32.26 -20.51
CA SER A 963 9.65 -31.52 -19.30
C SER A 963 9.56 -30.03 -19.62
N GLY A 964 8.37 -29.46 -19.51
CA GLY A 964 8.12 -28.04 -19.72
C GLY A 964 7.78 -27.30 -18.41
N THR A 965 7.89 -25.98 -18.39
CA THR A 965 7.57 -25.14 -17.20
C THR A 965 6.36 -24.25 -17.47
N VAL A 966 5.40 -24.21 -16.54
CA VAL A 966 4.23 -23.32 -16.67
C VAL A 966 4.62 -21.87 -16.42
N GLU A 967 4.35 -20.99 -17.37
CA GLU A 967 4.73 -19.58 -17.34
C GLU A 967 3.59 -18.65 -17.81
N PHE A 968 3.67 -17.40 -17.36
CA PHE A 968 2.79 -16.30 -17.77
C PHE A 968 3.52 -15.32 -18.69
N TYR A 969 2.84 -14.96 -19.78
CA TYR A 969 3.38 -14.17 -20.89
C TYR A 969 2.63 -12.88 -21.12
#